data_AF-A0A6N3BMA2-F1
#
_entry.id   AF-A0A6N3BMA2-F1
#
_cell.length_a   1.000
_cell.length_b   1.000
_cell.length_c   1.000
_cell.angle_alpha   90.00
_cell.angle_beta   90.00
_cell.angle_gamma   90.00
#
_symmetry.space_group_name_H-M   'P 1'
#
loop_
_entity.id
_entity.type
_entity.pdbx_description
1 polymer ?
#
loop_
_entity_poly.entity_id
_entity_poly.type
_entity_poly.pdbx_seq_one_letter_code
_entity_poly.pdbx_strand_id
1 'polypeptide(L)'
;MRLHNLGDRVKSGLTSWGCMWDQGRCSADTEYVLRNEDGSAQRMQSRITAFWPDGSVKWTAHTADAGKLSEVIEVVPADGECQRKGEPEVEVKRLEGQRIITAGSVAVVIPDEGKWLFERLEVNGELRAGHAGAVLILEEPANIHGRTVRTEKEYEGLIERVTLEEEGPVRAVVKFEGTHVSEEGERKLPFVIRMMIGLESEKVDFVHTFLYDGDEERDFLKGIGLRLEVPMEDEMYNRHVEVQGDYGVFHETAAELLSWRPRLPEQIYREQMAGKRLVLGGNEKELVESVLKDMPFWDTYDVCQDSPTHYRIRKKTEGETCCYLDCLHGMRTEGAAAFGSGNKSVAFSIRDFWQTYPSGYTFKGLTKERAEAFVWLYSPSAEAMDFRHYAERGYNQVYYEGYDYKGATPYGIASTSEYSIAFYDAVIPEGEKLEALSEMVDHPAQYVGDPGFYHEMRAFGYWSLPEKSCETERWLEEQLDRAAAFYEGEVEQRNWYGLFNYGDFMHTYDRERHVWRYDMGGYAWDNTELVPTLWLWLMFMRTGRPDVFSLAEKLSRHASEVDVYHMGKYRGLGSRHNVRHWGCPCKEARIAMAAHHRFYYYMTGDHRLEDIFEELKDNEMTFLNRDPLGDFYEKADMVCKSHARTGPDWSSLCANWLTQWERKNDPLYRDKIMTGMEDIKKAPLQLVSGPDFEFDPETVHLRYIGERAAGGTHLQICMGAPQVWMEMAELLEDEEWKRMMADYGRFYYLPREKQLEESGGIIGDREFSLPFMAAAMGAYGAEYFQDTALAETTWGHLLHAILCEGNHQGLECVTRKHEGNREYLTEIPWISTNFAAQWCLNVIMALDFIRDTLPKTLHEADLLVAGMPEGSFRKA
;
A
#
# COMPACT_ATOMS: atom_id res chain seq x y z
N MET A 1 -21.79 10.00 -12.02
CA MET A 1 -20.34 10.07 -12.23
C MET A 1 -19.97 9.11 -13.35
N ARG A 2 -19.28 9.60 -14.37
CA ARG A 2 -18.71 8.77 -15.45
C ARG A 2 -17.31 8.33 -15.01
N LEU A 3 -16.98 7.07 -15.23
CA LEU A 3 -15.67 6.49 -14.91
C LEU A 3 -15.14 5.70 -16.10
N HIS A 4 -13.82 5.53 -16.13
CA HIS A 4 -13.13 4.71 -17.11
C HIS A 4 -12.26 3.66 -16.42
N ASN A 5 -12.15 2.48 -17.02
CA ASN A 5 -11.17 1.49 -16.60
C ASN A 5 -9.77 2.04 -16.85
N LEU A 6 -8.90 1.94 -15.86
CA LEU A 6 -7.52 2.39 -15.94
C LEU A 6 -6.76 1.51 -16.95
N GLY A 7 -6.01 2.15 -17.85
CA GLY A 7 -5.64 1.53 -19.14
C GLY A 7 -4.77 0.27 -19.08
N ASP A 8 -4.06 0.02 -17.99
CA ASP A 8 -3.23 -1.17 -17.77
C ASP A 8 -3.95 -2.29 -16.99
N ARG A 9 -5.26 -2.14 -16.71
CA ARG A 9 -6.02 -3.05 -15.87
C ARG A 9 -6.91 -4.00 -16.65
N VAL A 10 -6.95 -5.25 -16.20
CA VAL A 10 -7.72 -6.32 -16.81
C VAL A 10 -9.16 -6.31 -16.30
N LYS A 11 -10.12 -6.26 -17.22
CA LYS A 11 -11.55 -6.32 -16.92
C LYS A 11 -12.02 -7.75 -16.63
N SER A 12 -11.63 -8.26 -15.48
CA SER A 12 -11.99 -9.61 -15.03
C SER A 12 -12.23 -9.62 -13.52
N GLY A 13 -13.03 -10.60 -13.08
CA GLY A 13 -13.40 -10.75 -11.68
C GLY A 13 -14.21 -9.58 -11.12
N LEU A 14 -14.28 -9.48 -9.80
CA LEU A 14 -14.93 -8.36 -9.13
C LEU A 14 -13.97 -7.18 -9.00
N THR A 15 -14.48 -5.98 -9.24
CA THR A 15 -13.76 -4.72 -9.03
C THR A 15 -14.54 -3.82 -8.09
N SER A 16 -13.83 -2.99 -7.33
CA SER A 16 -14.42 -1.95 -6.48
C SER A 16 -13.87 -0.58 -6.83
N TRP A 17 -14.72 0.44 -6.84
CA TRP A 17 -14.33 1.82 -7.16
C TRP A 17 -15.12 2.85 -6.36
N GLY A 18 -14.57 4.04 -6.27
CA GLY A 18 -15.13 5.20 -5.59
C GLY A 18 -15.96 6.11 -6.50
N CYS A 19 -17.04 6.67 -5.98
CA CYS A 19 -17.75 7.78 -6.60
C CYS A 19 -17.90 8.95 -5.63
N MET A 20 -17.63 10.17 -6.11
CA MET A 20 -17.81 11.40 -5.35
C MET A 20 -19.12 12.09 -5.78
N TRP A 21 -19.79 12.74 -4.82
CA TRP A 21 -21.09 13.40 -5.03
C TRP A 21 -21.09 14.83 -4.50
N ASP A 22 -21.86 15.70 -5.16
CA ASP A 22 -22.06 17.08 -4.74
C ASP A 22 -22.68 17.15 -3.34
N GLN A 23 -22.29 18.18 -2.57
CA GLN A 23 -22.90 18.45 -1.28
C GLN A 23 -24.41 18.69 -1.43
N GLY A 24 -25.19 18.05 -0.57
CA GLY A 24 -26.65 18.09 -0.58
C GLY A 24 -27.33 17.23 -1.65
N ARG A 25 -26.58 16.57 -2.55
CA ARG A 25 -27.16 15.80 -3.67
C ARG A 25 -27.63 14.40 -3.29
N CYS A 26 -26.86 13.70 -2.46
CA CYS A 26 -27.12 12.31 -2.07
C CYS A 26 -27.34 12.23 -0.56
N SER A 27 -28.35 11.46 -0.14
CA SER A 27 -28.63 11.13 1.26
C SER A 27 -28.15 9.72 1.59
N ALA A 28 -28.18 9.32 2.85
CA ALA A 28 -27.80 7.95 3.26
C ALA A 28 -28.71 6.87 2.65
N ASP A 29 -29.96 7.21 2.30
CA ASP A 29 -30.94 6.30 1.70
C ASP A 29 -30.91 6.34 0.16
N THR A 30 -29.99 7.11 -0.45
CA THR A 30 -29.89 7.22 -1.90
C THR A 30 -29.39 5.91 -2.51
N GLU A 31 -30.14 5.37 -3.47
CA GLU A 31 -29.72 4.23 -4.29
C GLU A 31 -28.97 4.69 -5.55
N TYR A 32 -28.21 3.78 -6.14
CA TYR A 32 -27.36 4.05 -7.30
C TYR A 32 -27.55 3.02 -8.41
N VAL A 33 -27.55 3.48 -9.67
CA VAL A 33 -27.62 2.62 -10.87
C VAL A 33 -26.28 2.65 -11.59
N LEU A 34 -25.77 1.48 -11.93
CA LEU A 34 -24.62 1.31 -12.81
C LEU A 34 -25.08 1.07 -14.25
N ARG A 35 -24.49 1.81 -15.20
CA ARG A 35 -24.73 1.66 -16.63
C ARG A 35 -23.41 1.52 -17.38
N ASN A 36 -23.39 0.62 -18.35
CA ASN A 36 -22.36 0.58 -19.38
C ASN A 36 -22.56 1.71 -20.39
N GLU A 37 -21.58 1.91 -21.26
CA GLU A 37 -21.59 2.93 -22.31
C GLU A 37 -22.77 2.77 -23.29
N ASP A 38 -23.23 1.53 -23.52
CA ASP A 38 -24.40 1.23 -24.34
C ASP A 38 -25.75 1.48 -23.62
N GLY A 39 -25.71 1.95 -22.37
CA GLY A 39 -26.86 2.20 -21.51
C GLY A 39 -27.40 0.96 -20.80
N SER A 40 -26.80 -0.22 -21.00
CA SER A 40 -27.21 -1.44 -20.30
C SER A 40 -26.90 -1.32 -18.81
N ALA A 41 -27.91 -1.56 -17.98
CA ALA A 41 -27.73 -1.56 -16.53
C ALA A 41 -26.97 -2.83 -16.08
N GLN A 42 -26.03 -2.67 -15.17
CA GLN A 42 -25.27 -3.76 -14.57
C GLN A 42 -25.60 -3.89 -13.10
N ARG A 43 -25.39 -5.09 -12.55
CA ARG A 43 -25.55 -5.31 -11.12
C ARG A 43 -24.39 -4.67 -10.38
N MET A 44 -24.72 -4.00 -9.28
CA MET A 44 -23.77 -3.32 -8.43
C MET A 44 -24.24 -3.39 -6.99
N GLN A 45 -23.31 -3.44 -6.05
CA GLN A 45 -23.56 -3.17 -4.64
C GLN A 45 -22.81 -1.92 -4.20
N SER A 46 -23.34 -1.20 -3.20
CA SER A 46 -22.85 0.13 -2.82
C SER A 46 -22.72 0.25 -1.31
N ARG A 47 -21.73 1.04 -0.87
CA ARG A 47 -21.53 1.44 0.52
C ARG A 47 -21.10 2.89 0.60
N ILE A 48 -21.47 3.58 1.66
CA ILE A 48 -21.03 4.96 1.91
C ILE A 48 -19.65 4.93 2.55
N THR A 49 -18.74 5.78 2.07
CA THR A 49 -17.37 5.90 2.58
C THR A 49 -17.08 7.25 3.20
N ALA A 50 -17.80 8.33 2.84
CA ALA A 50 -17.70 9.62 3.50
C ALA A 50 -18.97 10.47 3.37
N PHE A 51 -19.07 11.45 4.25
CA PHE A 51 -20.11 12.47 4.33
C PHE A 51 -19.52 13.88 4.24
N TRP A 52 -20.31 14.82 3.74
CA TRP A 52 -20.09 16.25 3.83
C TRP A 52 -20.49 16.77 5.22
N PRO A 53 -20.08 17.99 5.61
CA PRO A 53 -20.44 18.60 6.89
C PRO A 53 -21.95 18.73 7.15
N ASP A 54 -22.77 18.81 6.09
CA ASP A 54 -24.23 18.87 6.18
C ASP A 54 -24.90 17.48 6.36
N GLY A 55 -24.10 16.41 6.40
CA GLY A 55 -24.54 15.03 6.51
C GLY A 55 -24.96 14.37 5.19
N SER A 56 -24.89 15.08 4.06
CA SER A 56 -25.04 14.47 2.74
C SER A 56 -23.85 13.57 2.40
N VAL A 57 -24.06 12.60 1.51
CA VAL A 57 -23.02 11.64 1.12
C VAL A 57 -21.98 12.34 0.24
N LYS A 58 -20.70 12.25 0.64
CA LYS A 58 -19.54 12.80 -0.10
C LYS A 58 -18.93 11.75 -1.01
N TRP A 59 -18.64 10.56 -0.47
CA TRP A 59 -18.09 9.44 -1.23
C TRP A 59 -18.88 8.15 -1.00
N THR A 60 -18.98 7.35 -2.04
CA THR A 60 -19.44 5.96 -2.01
C THR A 60 -18.40 5.04 -2.63
N ALA A 61 -18.38 3.79 -2.20
CA ALA A 61 -17.69 2.72 -2.90
C ALA A 61 -18.71 1.75 -3.50
N HIS A 62 -18.40 1.24 -4.68
CA HIS A 62 -19.27 0.37 -5.47
C HIS A 62 -18.50 -0.87 -5.91
N THR A 63 -19.17 -2.01 -5.99
CA THR A 63 -18.58 -3.28 -6.46
C THR A 63 -19.46 -3.92 -7.52
N ALA A 64 -18.83 -4.38 -8.62
CA ALA A 64 -19.49 -5.13 -9.70
C ALA A 64 -18.51 -6.12 -10.36
N ASP A 65 -19.05 -6.97 -11.23
CA ASP A 65 -18.30 -7.89 -12.08
C ASP A 65 -17.69 -7.14 -13.27
N ALA A 66 -16.37 -6.92 -13.24
CA ALA A 66 -15.63 -6.19 -14.25
C ALA A 66 -15.74 -6.83 -15.64
N GLY A 67 -15.92 -8.15 -15.73
CA GLY A 67 -16.10 -8.86 -16.99
C GLY A 67 -17.40 -8.50 -17.72
N LYS A 68 -18.36 -7.90 -17.02
CA LYS A 68 -19.63 -7.40 -17.57
C LYS A 68 -19.62 -5.88 -17.82
N LEU A 69 -18.54 -5.18 -17.49
CA LEU A 69 -18.42 -3.73 -17.65
C LEU A 69 -17.76 -3.33 -18.98
N SER A 70 -18.25 -2.24 -19.57
CA SER A 70 -17.55 -1.57 -20.67
C SER A 70 -16.35 -0.75 -20.17
N GLU A 71 -15.45 -0.34 -21.06
CA GLU A 71 -14.30 0.53 -20.69
C GLU A 71 -14.74 1.80 -19.96
N VAL A 72 -15.91 2.30 -20.32
CA VAL A 72 -16.53 3.45 -19.70
C VAL A 72 -17.81 3.01 -19.01
N ILE A 73 -17.99 3.41 -17.77
CA ILE A 73 -19.21 3.17 -17.00
C ILE A 73 -19.77 4.49 -16.46
N GLU A 74 -21.05 4.48 -16.10
CA GLU A 74 -21.70 5.60 -15.44
C GLU A 74 -22.48 5.11 -14.21
N VAL A 75 -22.23 5.76 -13.07
CA VAL A 75 -23.01 5.58 -11.85
C VAL A 75 -23.90 6.80 -11.64
N VAL A 76 -25.21 6.61 -11.51
CA VAL A 76 -26.17 7.71 -11.29
C VAL A 76 -27.01 7.47 -10.04
N PRO A 77 -27.34 8.52 -9.26
CA PRO A 77 -28.33 8.40 -8.19
C PRO A 77 -29.71 8.05 -8.76
N ALA A 78 -30.48 7.25 -8.03
CA ALA A 78 -31.81 6.78 -8.42
C ALA A 78 -32.88 7.18 -7.39
N ASP A 79 -34.06 7.56 -7.87
CA ASP A 79 -35.25 7.77 -7.04
C ASP A 79 -36.07 6.45 -6.96
N GLY A 80 -35.73 5.56 -6.02
CA GLY A 80 -36.50 4.33 -5.71
C GLY A 80 -35.91 2.99 -6.21
N GLU A 81 -36.49 1.88 -5.70
CA GLU A 81 -35.95 0.51 -5.76
C GLU A 81 -35.37 0.12 -7.14
N CYS A 82 -34.04 0.04 -7.20
CA CYS A 82 -33.27 -0.45 -8.35
C CYS A 82 -32.89 -1.93 -8.24
N GLN A 83 -33.40 -2.65 -7.23
CA GLN A 83 -33.19 -4.08 -7.08
C GLN A 83 -33.93 -4.89 -8.16
N ARG A 84 -33.17 -5.66 -8.94
CA ARG A 84 -33.73 -6.62 -9.90
C ARG A 84 -34.29 -7.83 -9.17
N LYS A 85 -35.57 -7.76 -8.77
CA LYS A 85 -36.26 -8.86 -8.08
C LYS A 85 -36.21 -10.15 -8.90
N GLY A 86 -35.65 -11.21 -8.32
CA GLY A 86 -35.70 -12.58 -8.83
C GLY A 86 -34.46 -13.07 -9.60
N GLU A 87 -33.38 -12.29 -9.67
CA GLU A 87 -32.09 -12.79 -10.16
C GLU A 87 -31.28 -13.48 -9.02
N PRO A 88 -30.37 -14.43 -9.33
CA PRO A 88 -29.54 -15.09 -8.30
C PRO A 88 -28.62 -14.09 -7.63
N GLU A 89 -28.48 -14.10 -6.31
CA GLU A 89 -27.62 -13.18 -5.51
C GLU A 89 -26.72 -13.99 -4.57
N VAL A 90 -25.79 -13.31 -3.89
CA VAL A 90 -25.04 -13.95 -2.80
C VAL A 90 -25.98 -14.16 -1.62
N GLU A 91 -26.10 -15.40 -1.15
CA GLU A 91 -26.93 -15.79 -0.02
C GLU A 91 -26.07 -16.14 1.19
N VAL A 92 -26.40 -15.59 2.36
CA VAL A 92 -25.74 -15.93 3.63
C VAL A 92 -26.72 -16.62 4.56
N LYS A 93 -26.46 -17.90 4.83
CA LYS A 93 -27.24 -18.69 5.78
C LYS A 93 -26.46 -18.86 7.09
N ARG A 94 -27.01 -18.31 8.17
CA ARG A 94 -26.46 -18.44 9.52
C ARG A 94 -27.03 -19.70 10.20
N LEU A 95 -26.16 -20.58 10.70
CA LEU A 95 -26.49 -21.79 11.45
C LEU A 95 -25.79 -21.73 12.82
N GLU A 96 -26.14 -22.64 13.73
CA GLU A 96 -25.45 -22.73 15.03
C GLU A 96 -23.99 -23.18 14.80
N GLY A 97 -23.03 -22.33 15.15
CA GLY A 97 -21.59 -22.59 15.07
C GLY A 97 -20.94 -22.42 13.70
N GLN A 98 -21.70 -22.07 12.65
CA GLN A 98 -21.17 -21.89 11.30
C GLN A 98 -22.07 -21.02 10.42
N ARG A 99 -21.50 -20.52 9.33
CA ARG A 99 -22.18 -19.78 8.26
C ARG A 99 -21.93 -20.45 6.93
N ILE A 100 -22.94 -20.45 6.07
CA ILE A 100 -22.85 -20.94 4.70
C ILE A 100 -23.08 -19.75 3.78
N ILE A 101 -22.10 -19.46 2.93
CA ILE A 101 -22.20 -18.42 1.92
C ILE A 101 -22.31 -19.10 0.56
N THR A 102 -23.34 -18.77 -0.21
CA THR A 102 -23.58 -19.31 -1.55
C THR A 102 -23.60 -18.16 -2.56
N ALA A 103 -22.78 -18.26 -3.60
CA ALA A 103 -22.59 -17.22 -4.60
C ALA A 103 -22.61 -17.85 -6.00
N GLY A 104 -23.82 -18.14 -6.51
CA GLY A 104 -24.00 -18.88 -7.76
C GLY A 104 -23.60 -20.35 -7.60
N SER A 105 -22.57 -20.79 -8.31
CA SER A 105 -22.05 -22.16 -8.25
C SER A 105 -21.14 -22.44 -7.05
N VAL A 106 -20.65 -21.41 -6.37
CA VAL A 106 -19.72 -21.51 -5.25
C VAL A 106 -20.48 -21.55 -3.93
N ALA A 107 -20.14 -22.50 -3.05
CA ALA A 107 -20.63 -22.55 -1.68
C ALA A 107 -19.47 -22.75 -0.70
N VAL A 108 -19.42 -21.92 0.35
CA VAL A 108 -18.36 -21.94 1.37
C VAL A 108 -18.97 -22.11 2.75
N VAL A 109 -18.47 -23.09 3.51
CA VAL A 109 -18.86 -23.35 4.90
C VAL A 109 -17.79 -22.80 5.83
N ILE A 110 -18.16 -21.80 6.62
CA ILE A 110 -17.29 -21.00 7.47
C ILE A 110 -17.65 -21.25 8.93
N PRO A 111 -16.77 -21.88 9.73
CA PRO A 111 -16.97 -21.97 11.18
C PRO A 111 -16.97 -20.60 11.85
N ASP A 112 -17.69 -20.47 12.95
CA ASP A 112 -17.70 -19.23 13.73
C ASP A 112 -16.47 -19.11 14.67
N GLU A 113 -15.78 -20.23 14.94
CA GLU A 113 -14.61 -20.34 15.81
C GLU A 113 -13.69 -21.50 15.38
N GLY A 114 -12.51 -21.59 15.99
CA GLY A 114 -11.56 -22.68 15.75
C GLY A 114 -10.39 -22.25 14.86
N LYS A 115 -9.85 -23.15 14.03
CA LYS A 115 -8.65 -22.89 13.23
C LYS A 115 -8.88 -22.74 11.73
N TRP A 116 -10.11 -22.94 11.27
CA TRP A 116 -10.44 -22.96 9.84
C TRP A 116 -11.17 -21.71 9.40
N LEU A 117 -10.63 -21.02 8.39
CA LEU A 117 -11.33 -19.95 7.67
C LEU A 117 -12.52 -20.51 6.89
N PHE A 118 -12.36 -21.70 6.33
CA PHE A 118 -13.48 -22.50 5.83
C PHE A 118 -13.20 -23.99 6.01
N GLU A 119 -14.24 -24.75 6.31
CA GLU A 119 -14.17 -26.21 6.40
C GLU A 119 -14.35 -26.86 5.04
N ARG A 120 -15.23 -26.30 4.20
CA ARG A 120 -15.59 -26.84 2.89
C ARG A 120 -15.83 -25.72 1.91
N LEU A 121 -15.27 -25.87 0.72
CA LEU A 121 -15.57 -25.06 -0.45
C LEU A 121 -16.00 -26.00 -1.58
N GLU A 122 -17.20 -25.76 -2.08
CA GLU A 122 -17.82 -26.53 -3.16
C GLU A 122 -18.04 -25.63 -4.38
N VAL A 123 -17.82 -26.20 -5.56
CA VAL A 123 -18.16 -25.58 -6.85
C VAL A 123 -19.07 -26.56 -7.58
N ASN A 124 -20.22 -26.10 -8.03
CA ASN A 124 -21.25 -26.95 -8.67
C ASN A 124 -21.70 -28.14 -7.77
N GLY A 125 -21.65 -27.97 -6.43
CA GLY A 125 -21.98 -29.01 -5.45
C GLY A 125 -20.91 -30.08 -5.25
N GLU A 126 -19.73 -29.92 -5.86
CA GLU A 126 -18.59 -30.82 -5.68
C GLU A 126 -17.53 -30.19 -4.78
N LEU A 127 -17.03 -30.97 -3.81
CA LEU A 127 -15.95 -30.53 -2.91
C LEU A 127 -14.67 -30.25 -3.70
N ARG A 128 -14.16 -29.02 -3.61
CA ARG A 128 -12.93 -28.57 -4.28
C ARG A 128 -11.78 -28.36 -3.29
N ALA A 129 -12.09 -27.82 -2.12
CA ALA A 129 -11.12 -27.58 -1.06
C ALA A 129 -11.80 -27.68 0.31
N GLY A 130 -11.00 -27.90 1.35
CA GLY A 130 -11.47 -27.87 2.73
C GLY A 130 -10.37 -27.58 3.74
N HIS A 131 -10.76 -27.37 5.00
CA HIS A 131 -9.87 -27.12 6.13
C HIS A 131 -8.79 -26.07 5.84
N ALA A 132 -9.20 -24.91 5.33
CA ALA A 132 -8.27 -23.82 5.08
C ALA A 132 -7.95 -23.08 6.38
N GLY A 133 -6.67 -22.93 6.72
CA GLY A 133 -6.20 -22.35 7.97
C GLY A 133 -4.93 -21.51 7.78
N ALA A 134 -4.76 -20.47 8.60
CA ALA A 134 -3.51 -19.70 8.62
C ALA A 134 -2.38 -20.53 9.25
N VAL A 135 -1.16 -20.37 8.76
CA VAL A 135 0.02 -21.10 9.23
C VAL A 135 1.22 -20.17 9.40
N LEU A 136 2.06 -20.47 10.39
CA LEU A 136 3.28 -19.74 10.69
C LEU A 136 4.41 -20.70 11.06
N ILE A 137 5.62 -20.36 10.65
CA ILE A 137 6.88 -20.99 11.05
C ILE A 137 7.82 -19.88 11.51
N LEU A 138 8.34 -20.01 12.74
CA LEU A 138 9.38 -19.15 13.27
C LEU A 138 10.69 -19.93 13.39
N GLU A 139 11.81 -19.30 13.03
CA GLU A 139 13.16 -19.81 13.26
C GLU A 139 13.73 -19.12 14.51
N GLU A 140 14.11 -19.90 15.52
CA GLU A 140 14.81 -19.42 16.71
C GLU A 140 16.32 -19.71 16.60
N PRO A 141 17.17 -18.68 16.42
CA PRO A 141 18.61 -18.86 16.46
C PRO A 141 19.11 -18.97 17.92
N ALA A 142 20.04 -19.89 18.16
CA ALA A 142 20.71 -20.05 19.44
C ALA A 142 22.21 -20.32 19.27
N ASN A 143 23.01 -19.91 20.26
CA ASN A 143 24.41 -20.32 20.36
C ASN A 143 24.57 -21.32 21.51
N ILE A 144 24.78 -22.59 21.17
CA ILE A 144 24.96 -23.67 22.15
C ILE A 144 26.41 -24.14 22.08
N HIS A 145 27.19 -23.84 23.13
CA HIS A 145 28.62 -24.19 23.23
C HIS A 145 29.46 -23.71 22.02
N GLY A 146 29.20 -22.49 21.52
CA GLY A 146 29.92 -21.92 20.39
C GLY A 146 29.45 -22.41 19.02
N ARG A 147 28.36 -23.19 18.95
CA ARG A 147 27.74 -23.64 17.70
C ARG A 147 26.43 -22.89 17.47
N THR A 148 26.25 -22.39 16.26
CA THR A 148 24.95 -21.87 15.83
C THR A 148 23.99 -23.03 15.64
N VAL A 149 22.85 -22.95 16.32
CA VAL A 149 21.71 -23.85 16.20
C VAL A 149 20.52 -22.99 15.76
N ARG A 150 19.69 -23.52 14.87
CA ARG A 150 18.44 -22.91 14.44
C ARG A 150 17.33 -23.93 14.69
N THR A 151 16.26 -23.52 15.34
CA THR A 151 15.11 -24.37 15.64
C THR A 151 13.89 -23.77 14.96
N GLU A 152 13.25 -24.53 14.08
CA GLU A 152 11.99 -24.13 13.47
C GLU A 152 10.84 -24.58 14.38
N LYS A 153 9.89 -23.68 14.63
CA LYS A 153 8.66 -23.93 15.38
C LYS A 153 7.46 -23.62 14.51
N GLU A 154 6.55 -24.59 14.40
CA GLU A 154 5.31 -24.45 13.65
C GLU A 154 4.16 -23.96 14.54
N TYR A 155 3.28 -23.16 13.95
CA TYR A 155 2.10 -22.59 14.58
C TYR A 155 0.90 -22.68 13.62
N GLU A 156 -0.28 -22.93 14.17
CA GLU A 156 -1.56 -22.92 13.44
C GLU A 156 -2.39 -21.70 13.84
N GLY A 157 -3.15 -21.14 12.91
CA GLY A 157 -4.06 -20.03 13.20
C GLY A 157 -5.19 -20.44 14.14
N LEU A 158 -5.47 -19.60 15.12
CA LEU A 158 -6.65 -19.66 15.99
C LEU A 158 -7.50 -18.42 15.72
N ILE A 159 -8.71 -18.63 15.22
CA ILE A 159 -9.70 -17.59 14.96
C ILE A 159 -10.36 -17.22 16.28
N GLU A 160 -10.28 -15.93 16.61
CA GLU A 160 -10.88 -15.34 17.80
C GLU A 160 -12.20 -14.63 17.47
N ARG A 161 -12.33 -14.10 16.25
CA ARG A 161 -13.53 -13.39 15.80
C ARG A 161 -13.76 -13.55 14.30
N VAL A 162 -15.02 -13.78 13.94
CA VAL A 162 -15.51 -13.79 12.55
C VAL A 162 -16.57 -12.70 12.39
N THR A 163 -16.32 -11.76 11.49
CA THR A 163 -17.22 -10.63 11.18
C THR A 163 -17.59 -10.67 9.69
N LEU A 164 -18.88 -10.56 9.39
CA LEU A 164 -19.33 -10.31 8.03
C LEU A 164 -19.34 -8.79 7.80
N GLU A 165 -18.30 -8.27 7.16
CA GLU A 165 -18.14 -6.83 6.91
C GLU A 165 -19.02 -6.33 5.76
N GLU A 166 -19.33 -7.22 4.80
CA GLU A 166 -20.16 -6.89 3.66
C GLU A 166 -21.08 -8.07 3.30
N GLU A 167 -22.38 -7.80 3.16
CA GLU A 167 -23.42 -8.75 2.76
C GLU A 167 -24.26 -8.08 1.66
N GLY A 168 -23.88 -8.29 0.39
CA GLY A 168 -24.52 -7.66 -0.76
C GLY A 168 -24.81 -8.62 -1.92
N PRO A 169 -25.58 -8.19 -2.93
CA PRO A 169 -26.05 -9.05 -4.02
C PRO A 169 -24.97 -9.50 -5.00
N VAL A 170 -23.76 -8.93 -4.95
CA VAL A 170 -22.60 -9.23 -5.81
C VAL A 170 -21.50 -9.95 -5.05
N ARG A 171 -21.29 -9.63 -3.76
CA ARG A 171 -20.16 -10.13 -2.96
C ARG A 171 -20.48 -10.16 -1.48
N ALA A 172 -19.94 -11.16 -0.79
CA ALA A 172 -19.78 -11.16 0.66
C ALA A 172 -18.30 -11.02 1.06
N VAL A 173 -18.01 -10.25 2.12
CA VAL A 173 -16.66 -10.09 2.70
C VAL A 173 -16.67 -10.56 4.14
N VAL A 174 -15.88 -11.58 4.43
CA VAL A 174 -15.75 -12.17 5.77
C VAL A 174 -14.37 -11.86 6.33
N LYS A 175 -14.34 -11.15 7.45
CA LYS A 175 -13.12 -10.83 8.20
C LYS A 175 -12.91 -11.82 9.35
N PHE A 176 -11.73 -12.39 9.39
CA PHE A 176 -11.21 -13.28 10.42
C PHE A 176 -10.12 -12.56 11.19
N GLU A 177 -10.26 -12.51 12.51
CA GLU A 177 -9.24 -11.96 13.40
C GLU A 177 -8.79 -13.06 14.34
N GLY A 178 -7.47 -13.19 14.49
CA GLY A 178 -6.89 -14.29 15.24
C GLY A 178 -5.40 -14.14 15.49
N THR A 179 -4.78 -15.23 15.92
CA THR A 179 -3.34 -15.32 16.22
C THR A 179 -2.83 -16.72 15.91
N HIS A 180 -1.53 -16.89 15.73
CA HIS A 180 -0.93 -18.20 15.51
C HIS A 180 -0.55 -18.84 16.84
N VAL A 181 -0.85 -20.14 17.00
CA VAL A 181 -0.65 -20.89 18.25
C VAL A 181 0.19 -22.13 17.99
N SER A 182 1.28 -22.32 18.76
CA SER A 182 2.12 -23.51 18.67
C SER A 182 1.50 -24.71 19.39
N GLU A 183 2.05 -25.90 19.21
CA GLU A 183 1.66 -27.09 19.97
C GLU A 183 1.82 -26.90 21.50
N GLU A 184 2.75 -26.04 21.93
CA GLU A 184 2.99 -25.71 23.35
C GLU A 184 2.02 -24.64 23.89
N GLY A 185 1.18 -24.05 23.03
CA GLY A 185 0.23 -23.00 23.38
C GLY A 185 0.81 -21.58 23.35
N GLU A 186 2.03 -21.41 22.82
CA GLU A 186 2.63 -20.09 22.59
C GLU A 186 1.85 -19.36 21.49
N ARG A 187 1.47 -18.10 21.74
CA ARG A 187 0.72 -17.27 20.80
C ARG A 187 1.66 -16.24 20.18
N LYS A 188 1.63 -16.13 18.85
CA LYS A 188 2.48 -15.23 18.07
C LYS A 188 1.75 -14.69 16.85
N LEU A 189 2.22 -13.54 16.37
CA LEU A 189 1.85 -12.87 15.14
C LEU A 189 0.33 -12.85 14.91
N PRO A 190 -0.41 -11.91 15.52
CA PRO A 190 -1.83 -11.71 15.23
C PRO A 190 -2.08 -11.51 13.73
N PHE A 191 -3.23 -11.97 13.24
CA PHE A 191 -3.62 -11.81 11.85
C PHE A 191 -5.02 -11.24 11.70
N VAL A 192 -5.21 -10.55 10.56
CA VAL A 192 -6.51 -10.16 10.01
C VAL A 192 -6.57 -10.70 8.59
N ILE A 193 -7.45 -11.67 8.33
CA ILE A 193 -7.65 -12.22 6.99
C ILE A 193 -9.05 -11.88 6.53
N ARG A 194 -9.20 -11.31 5.35
CA ARG A 194 -10.49 -11.12 4.68
C ARG A 194 -10.61 -12.11 3.55
N MET A 195 -11.76 -12.79 3.49
CA MET A 195 -12.15 -13.66 2.39
C MET A 195 -13.30 -13.02 1.63
N MET A 196 -13.15 -12.83 0.33
CA MET A 196 -14.12 -12.22 -0.55
C MET A 196 -14.71 -13.27 -1.49
N ILE A 197 -16.03 -13.48 -1.38
CA ILE A 197 -16.77 -14.47 -2.15
C ILE A 197 -17.71 -13.73 -3.09
N GLY A 198 -17.43 -13.80 -4.39
CA GLY A 198 -18.17 -13.11 -5.44
C GLY A 198 -19.19 -14.00 -6.15
N LEU A 199 -20.32 -13.40 -6.53
CA LEU A 199 -21.33 -14.04 -7.36
C LEU A 199 -20.74 -14.44 -8.72
N GLU A 200 -20.92 -15.70 -9.11
CA GLU A 200 -20.43 -16.27 -10.39
C GLU A 200 -18.89 -16.18 -10.56
N SER A 201 -18.15 -15.91 -9.47
CA SER A 201 -16.69 -15.92 -9.49
C SER A 201 -16.17 -17.35 -9.49
N GLU A 202 -15.21 -17.65 -10.36
CA GLU A 202 -14.48 -18.93 -10.38
C GLU A 202 -13.35 -18.97 -9.33
N LYS A 203 -13.15 -17.87 -8.60
CA LYS A 203 -12.13 -17.70 -7.56
C LYS A 203 -12.68 -17.13 -6.24
N VAL A 204 -11.93 -17.36 -5.18
CA VAL A 204 -12.09 -16.71 -3.88
C VAL A 204 -10.84 -15.88 -3.61
N ASP A 205 -11.04 -14.63 -3.22
CA ASP A 205 -9.96 -13.67 -3.01
C ASP A 205 -9.70 -13.46 -1.53
N PHE A 206 -8.44 -13.19 -1.20
CA PHE A 206 -7.97 -13.02 0.16
C PHE A 206 -7.12 -11.76 0.30
N VAL A 207 -7.33 -11.04 1.41
CA VAL A 207 -6.40 -10.03 1.93
C VAL A 207 -5.92 -10.54 3.28
N HIS A 208 -4.62 -10.82 3.41
CA HIS A 208 -4.02 -11.38 4.63
C HIS A 208 -3.02 -10.40 5.20
N THR A 209 -3.37 -9.82 6.35
CA THR A 209 -2.50 -8.98 7.16
C THR A 209 -2.00 -9.76 8.37
N PHE A 210 -0.71 -9.67 8.68
CA PHE A 210 -0.17 -10.12 9.97
C PHE A 210 0.61 -9.01 10.66
N LEU A 211 0.64 -9.03 11.99
CA LEU A 211 1.34 -8.06 12.82
C LEU A 211 2.50 -8.74 13.55
N TYR A 212 3.67 -8.12 13.59
CA TYR A 212 4.82 -8.66 14.31
C TYR A 212 4.77 -8.33 15.80
N ASP A 213 4.49 -9.31 16.66
CA ASP A 213 4.57 -9.21 18.14
C ASP A 213 5.74 -9.98 18.75
N GLY A 214 6.68 -10.43 17.91
CA GLY A 214 7.80 -11.26 18.31
C GLY A 214 8.89 -10.52 19.10
N ASP A 215 9.77 -11.30 19.72
CA ASP A 215 11.06 -10.86 20.22
C ASP A 215 12.06 -10.84 19.06
N GLU A 216 12.56 -9.66 18.70
CA GLU A 216 13.45 -9.48 17.55
C GLU A 216 14.73 -10.31 17.63
N GLU A 217 15.17 -10.74 18.82
CA GLU A 217 16.37 -11.57 18.99
C GLU A 217 16.09 -13.08 18.90
N ARG A 218 14.81 -13.48 18.83
CA ARG A 218 14.39 -14.89 18.88
C ARG A 218 13.46 -15.29 17.77
N ASP A 219 12.48 -14.47 17.44
CA ASP A 219 11.35 -14.84 16.59
C ASP A 219 11.59 -14.36 15.16
N PHE A 220 12.37 -15.13 14.38
CA PHE A 220 12.64 -14.80 12.98
C PHE A 220 11.55 -15.44 12.10
N LEU A 221 10.99 -14.67 11.18
CA LEU A 221 9.92 -15.17 10.31
C LEU A 221 10.50 -16.13 9.28
N LYS A 222 10.12 -17.41 9.36
CA LYS A 222 10.58 -18.46 8.45
C LYS A 222 9.53 -18.82 7.42
N GLY A 223 8.25 -18.84 7.79
CA GLY A 223 7.16 -19.06 6.85
C GLY A 223 5.85 -18.49 7.37
N ILE A 224 5.04 -17.88 6.52
CA ILE A 224 3.66 -17.47 6.88
C ILE A 224 2.78 -17.52 5.65
N GLY A 225 1.54 -17.96 5.84
CA GLY A 225 0.64 -18.16 4.71
C GLY A 225 -0.67 -18.84 5.06
N LEU A 226 -1.26 -19.46 4.03
CA LEU A 226 -2.49 -20.24 4.13
C LEU A 226 -2.21 -21.70 3.75
N ARG A 227 -2.76 -22.64 4.53
CA ARG A 227 -2.81 -24.06 4.22
C ARG A 227 -4.25 -24.44 3.88
N LEU A 228 -4.45 -25.32 2.90
CA LEU A 228 -5.76 -25.95 2.62
C LEU A 228 -5.60 -27.39 2.14
N GLU A 229 -6.64 -28.20 2.33
CA GLU A 229 -6.74 -29.57 1.82
C GLU A 229 -7.50 -29.62 0.50
N VAL A 230 -7.00 -30.43 -0.44
CA VAL A 230 -7.59 -30.62 -1.77
C VAL A 230 -7.81 -32.12 -2.00
N PRO A 231 -9.04 -32.58 -2.29
CA PRO A 231 -9.30 -33.97 -2.62
C PRO A 231 -8.52 -34.39 -3.87
N MET A 232 -7.83 -35.53 -3.77
CA MET A 232 -7.11 -36.13 -4.89
C MET A 232 -7.85 -37.40 -5.34
N GLU A 233 -8.48 -37.30 -6.50
CA GLU A 233 -9.18 -38.38 -7.17
C GLU A 233 -8.24 -39.07 -8.19
N ASP A 234 -8.73 -40.11 -8.87
CA ASP A 234 -8.02 -40.78 -9.97
C ASP A 234 -6.67 -41.44 -9.65
N GLU A 235 -6.15 -42.13 -10.68
CA GLU A 235 -4.85 -42.80 -10.71
C GLU A 235 -3.68 -41.81 -10.70
N MET A 236 -2.50 -42.23 -10.22
CA MET A 236 -1.32 -41.36 -10.05
C MET A 236 -0.89 -40.63 -11.32
N TYR A 237 -1.10 -41.22 -12.50
CA TYR A 237 -0.74 -40.62 -13.78
C TYR A 237 -1.70 -39.51 -14.25
N ASN A 238 -2.85 -39.35 -13.59
CA ASN A 238 -3.83 -38.27 -13.81
C ASN A 238 -3.78 -37.25 -12.67
N ARG A 239 -2.64 -37.12 -11.98
CA ARG A 239 -2.43 -36.09 -10.95
C ARG A 239 -1.35 -35.14 -11.45
N HIS A 240 -1.73 -33.90 -11.72
CA HIS A 240 -0.95 -32.94 -12.48
C HIS A 240 -0.52 -31.78 -11.58
N VAL A 241 0.64 -31.19 -11.89
CA VAL A 241 1.14 -29.96 -11.26
C VAL A 241 1.62 -29.03 -12.37
N GLU A 242 1.22 -27.77 -12.28
CA GLU A 242 1.64 -26.68 -13.16
C GLU A 242 2.16 -25.49 -12.38
N VAL A 243 3.20 -24.83 -12.91
CA VAL A 243 3.77 -23.60 -12.36
C VAL A 243 4.12 -22.67 -13.52
N GLN A 244 3.66 -21.43 -13.48
CA GLN A 244 4.05 -20.43 -14.46
C GLN A 244 5.56 -20.14 -14.33
N GLY A 245 6.28 -20.21 -15.45
CA GLY A 245 7.69 -19.84 -15.54
C GLY A 245 7.89 -18.61 -16.44
N ASP A 246 9.15 -18.27 -16.74
CA ASP A 246 9.49 -17.04 -17.47
C ASP A 246 8.99 -17.05 -18.93
N TYR A 247 8.81 -18.24 -19.51
CA TYR A 247 8.48 -18.44 -20.92
C TYR A 247 7.49 -19.60 -21.11
N GLY A 248 6.37 -19.55 -20.37
CA GLY A 248 5.31 -20.56 -20.38
C GLY A 248 5.25 -21.35 -19.08
N VAL A 249 4.60 -22.51 -19.12
CA VAL A 249 4.25 -23.29 -17.92
C VAL A 249 5.14 -24.54 -17.76
N PHE A 250 5.70 -24.71 -16.56
CA PHE A 250 6.25 -25.97 -16.10
C PHE A 250 5.09 -26.94 -15.83
N HIS A 251 5.05 -28.09 -16.49
CA HIS A 251 3.98 -29.08 -16.34
C HIS A 251 4.56 -30.48 -16.08
N GLU A 252 4.13 -31.11 -14.99
CA GLU A 252 4.47 -32.49 -14.66
C GLU A 252 3.27 -33.27 -14.09
N THR A 253 3.47 -34.56 -13.81
CA THR A 253 2.49 -35.43 -13.16
C THR A 253 3.13 -36.24 -12.04
N ALA A 254 2.33 -36.70 -11.08
CA ALA A 254 2.81 -37.54 -9.98
C ALA A 254 3.42 -38.87 -10.48
N ALA A 255 2.96 -39.38 -11.62
CA ALA A 255 3.55 -40.54 -12.31
C ALA A 255 3.70 -40.26 -13.82
N GLU A 256 4.90 -39.86 -14.24
CA GLU A 256 5.22 -39.58 -15.65
C GLU A 256 5.24 -40.86 -16.50
N LEU A 257 4.33 -40.99 -17.46
CA LEU A 257 4.18 -42.19 -18.30
C LEU A 257 5.23 -42.30 -19.43
N LEU A 258 6.48 -41.95 -19.13
CA LEU A 258 7.64 -42.08 -20.00
C LEU A 258 8.57 -43.20 -19.50
N SER A 259 8.28 -44.44 -19.87
CA SER A 259 8.99 -45.61 -19.38
C SER A 259 10.05 -46.16 -20.35
N TRP A 260 11.17 -46.65 -19.81
CA TRP A 260 12.18 -47.39 -20.59
C TRP A 260 11.74 -48.82 -20.92
N ARG A 261 11.24 -49.57 -19.92
CA ARG A 261 10.78 -50.97 -20.07
C ARG A 261 9.64 -51.31 -19.08
N PRO A 262 8.51 -51.87 -19.54
CA PRO A 262 8.08 -51.89 -20.94
C PRO A 262 7.84 -50.47 -21.44
N ARG A 263 8.11 -50.21 -22.72
CA ARG A 263 7.89 -48.88 -23.31
C ARG A 263 6.39 -48.67 -23.57
N LEU A 264 5.87 -47.53 -23.15
CA LEU A 264 4.47 -47.14 -23.41
C LEU A 264 4.30 -46.52 -24.81
N PRO A 265 3.11 -46.62 -25.44
CA PRO A 265 2.77 -45.87 -26.64
C PRO A 265 2.99 -44.37 -26.45
N GLU A 266 3.67 -43.73 -27.41
CA GLU A 266 4.04 -42.30 -27.32
C GLU A 266 2.82 -41.37 -27.19
N GLN A 267 1.67 -41.78 -27.75
CA GLN A 267 0.42 -41.03 -27.65
C GLN A 267 0.00 -40.85 -26.18
N ILE A 268 0.16 -41.85 -25.32
CA ILE A 268 -0.25 -41.77 -23.91
C ILE A 268 0.53 -40.66 -23.20
N TYR A 269 1.85 -40.63 -23.36
CA TYR A 269 2.68 -39.59 -22.77
C TYR A 269 2.38 -38.20 -23.36
N ARG A 270 2.16 -38.12 -24.68
CA ARG A 270 1.81 -36.86 -25.34
C ARG A 270 0.47 -36.29 -24.85
N GLU A 271 -0.53 -37.15 -24.63
CA GLU A 271 -1.83 -36.73 -24.09
C GLU A 271 -1.73 -36.35 -22.61
N GLN A 272 -0.92 -37.07 -21.83
CA GLN A 272 -0.63 -36.73 -20.43
C GLN A 272 -0.02 -35.32 -20.31
N MET A 273 1.03 -35.04 -21.09
CA MET A 273 1.70 -33.74 -21.11
C MET A 273 0.90 -32.64 -21.84
N ALA A 274 -0.22 -33.00 -22.48
CA ALA A 274 -1.18 -32.04 -23.01
C ALA A 274 -2.29 -31.74 -21.98
N GLY A 275 -2.12 -32.12 -20.71
CA GLY A 275 -3.07 -31.87 -19.64
C GLY A 275 -4.38 -32.65 -19.79
N LYS A 276 -4.42 -33.74 -20.57
CA LYS A 276 -5.64 -34.53 -20.74
C LYS A 276 -5.76 -35.59 -19.66
N ARG A 277 -6.95 -35.71 -19.07
CA ARG A 277 -7.30 -36.85 -18.22
C ARG A 277 -7.28 -38.14 -19.04
N LEU A 278 -6.37 -39.06 -18.72
CA LEU A 278 -6.25 -40.33 -19.43
C LEU A 278 -7.31 -41.32 -18.94
N VAL A 279 -8.14 -41.82 -19.85
CA VAL A 279 -9.11 -42.90 -19.58
C VAL A 279 -8.66 -44.15 -20.32
N LEU A 280 -7.79 -44.94 -19.68
CA LEU A 280 -7.18 -46.11 -20.29
C LEU A 280 -8.08 -47.35 -20.21
N GLY A 281 -8.11 -48.14 -21.28
CA GLY A 281 -8.87 -49.39 -21.37
C GLY A 281 -8.08 -50.52 -22.01
N GLY A 282 -8.50 -51.77 -21.74
CA GLY A 282 -7.91 -52.97 -22.34
C GLY A 282 -6.39 -53.07 -22.14
N ASN A 283 -5.67 -53.40 -23.21
CA ASN A 283 -4.22 -53.64 -23.18
C ASN A 283 -3.40 -52.42 -22.74
N GLU A 284 -3.85 -51.18 -23.02
CA GLU A 284 -3.13 -49.97 -22.62
C GLU A 284 -3.15 -49.80 -21.10
N LYS A 285 -4.31 -50.06 -20.48
CA LYS A 285 -4.45 -50.05 -19.03
C LYS A 285 -3.57 -51.12 -18.37
N GLU A 286 -3.62 -52.36 -18.86
CA GLU A 286 -2.79 -53.45 -18.33
C GLU A 286 -1.29 -53.13 -18.44
N LEU A 287 -0.87 -52.51 -19.55
CA LEU A 287 0.51 -52.12 -19.78
C LEU A 287 0.94 -50.98 -18.84
N VAL A 288 0.12 -49.94 -18.68
CA VAL A 288 0.39 -48.84 -17.74
C VAL A 288 0.42 -49.34 -16.30
N GLU A 289 -0.54 -50.16 -15.88
CA GLU A 289 -0.55 -50.79 -14.55
C GLU A 289 0.69 -51.65 -14.29
N SER A 290 1.26 -52.26 -15.33
CA SER A 290 2.53 -53.00 -15.20
C SER A 290 3.72 -52.08 -14.94
N VAL A 291 3.76 -50.92 -15.59
CA VAL A 291 4.83 -49.91 -15.44
C VAL A 291 4.75 -49.22 -14.08
N LEU A 292 3.55 -48.87 -13.63
CA LEU A 292 3.34 -48.12 -12.38
C LEU A 292 3.88 -48.84 -11.14
N LYS A 293 3.95 -50.18 -11.15
CA LYS A 293 4.48 -50.99 -10.02
C LYS A 293 5.95 -50.72 -9.72
N ASP A 294 6.71 -50.32 -10.74
CA ASP A 294 8.16 -50.10 -10.66
C ASP A 294 8.53 -48.61 -10.85
N MET A 295 7.54 -47.71 -10.86
CA MET A 295 7.70 -46.27 -11.11
C MET A 295 7.76 -45.48 -9.78
N PRO A 296 8.61 -44.44 -9.67
CA PRO A 296 8.53 -43.51 -8.56
C PRO A 296 7.28 -42.63 -8.68
N PHE A 297 6.64 -42.32 -7.54
CA PHE A 297 5.56 -41.34 -7.48
C PHE A 297 6.03 -40.06 -6.78
N TRP A 298 5.86 -38.93 -7.44
CA TRP A 298 6.21 -37.61 -6.91
C TRP A 298 5.09 -37.12 -6.01
N ASP A 299 5.44 -36.86 -4.75
CA ASP A 299 4.49 -36.55 -3.69
C ASP A 299 4.44 -35.06 -3.35
N THR A 300 5.60 -34.42 -3.38
CA THR A 300 5.74 -33.02 -2.97
C THR A 300 6.41 -32.19 -4.05
N TYR A 301 5.86 -31.01 -4.31
CA TYR A 301 6.45 -29.94 -5.11
C TYR A 301 6.60 -28.67 -4.26
N ASP A 302 7.74 -28.00 -4.39
CA ASP A 302 8.10 -26.76 -3.68
C ASP A 302 8.54 -25.72 -4.69
N VAL A 303 7.86 -24.57 -4.70
CA VAL A 303 8.10 -23.42 -5.57
C VAL A 303 8.51 -22.26 -4.67
N CYS A 304 9.62 -21.60 -4.98
CA CYS A 304 10.11 -20.47 -4.21
C CYS A 304 10.74 -19.43 -5.13
N GLN A 305 10.19 -18.22 -5.15
CA GLN A 305 10.93 -17.04 -5.60
C GLN A 305 11.76 -16.57 -4.41
N ASP A 306 13.04 -16.89 -4.36
CA ASP A 306 13.91 -16.57 -3.22
C ASP A 306 14.64 -15.22 -3.35
N SER A 307 14.57 -14.58 -4.51
CA SER A 307 15.16 -13.26 -4.77
C SER A 307 14.38 -12.51 -5.85
N PRO A 308 14.61 -11.21 -6.11
CA PRO A 308 13.88 -10.48 -7.15
C PRO A 308 14.28 -10.89 -8.58
N THR A 309 15.26 -11.80 -8.73
CA THR A 309 15.78 -12.26 -10.03
C THR A 309 16.02 -13.76 -10.08
N HIS A 310 15.43 -14.54 -9.16
CA HIS A 310 15.54 -15.99 -9.17
C HIS A 310 14.35 -16.67 -8.49
N TYR A 311 13.80 -17.69 -9.15
CA TYR A 311 12.97 -18.72 -8.53
C TYR A 311 13.47 -20.11 -8.87
N ARG A 312 13.03 -21.08 -8.06
CA ARG A 312 13.27 -22.50 -8.28
C ARG A 312 12.03 -23.34 -8.02
N ILE A 313 11.97 -24.49 -8.70
CA ILE A 313 10.99 -25.55 -8.50
C ILE A 313 11.75 -26.82 -8.11
N ARG A 314 11.31 -27.47 -7.03
CA ARG A 314 11.87 -28.74 -6.54
C ARG A 314 10.78 -29.76 -6.30
N LYS A 315 11.11 -31.05 -6.42
CA LYS A 315 10.18 -32.15 -6.13
C LYS A 315 10.81 -33.27 -5.31
N LYS A 316 9.99 -34.07 -4.62
CA LYS A 316 10.44 -35.32 -3.98
C LYS A 316 9.35 -36.38 -3.93
N THR A 317 9.76 -37.63 -3.78
CA THR A 317 8.87 -38.74 -3.44
C THR A 317 8.43 -38.66 -1.97
N GLU A 318 7.41 -39.44 -1.59
CA GLU A 318 7.01 -39.55 -0.19
C GLU A 318 8.16 -40.05 0.69
N GLY A 319 8.29 -39.47 1.88
CA GLY A 319 9.26 -39.86 2.90
C GLY A 319 10.08 -38.68 3.43
N GLU A 320 10.37 -38.71 4.73
CA GLU A 320 11.17 -37.69 5.41
C GLU A 320 12.65 -37.76 5.03
N THR A 321 13.16 -38.97 4.74
CA THR A 321 14.56 -39.20 4.37
C THR A 321 14.84 -39.04 2.88
N CYS A 322 13.81 -38.82 2.06
CA CYS A 322 13.96 -38.60 0.62
C CYS A 322 14.42 -37.16 0.35
N CYS A 323 15.42 -37.00 -0.52
CA CYS A 323 15.92 -35.68 -0.89
C CYS A 323 15.01 -35.00 -1.92
N TYR A 324 15.05 -33.67 -1.94
CA TYR A 324 14.52 -32.88 -3.05
C TYR A 324 15.43 -33.02 -4.28
N LEU A 325 14.81 -33.00 -5.46
CA LEU A 325 15.44 -32.83 -6.74
C LEU A 325 15.12 -31.43 -7.27
N ASP A 326 16.12 -30.74 -7.80
CA ASP A 326 15.91 -29.49 -8.52
C ASP A 326 15.33 -29.79 -9.90
N CYS A 327 14.17 -29.20 -10.20
CA CYS A 327 13.44 -29.40 -11.45
C CYS A 327 13.77 -28.30 -12.46
N LEU A 328 13.60 -27.06 -12.04
CA LEU A 328 13.74 -25.88 -12.88
C LEU A 328 14.20 -24.68 -12.05
N HIS A 329 15.00 -23.82 -12.68
CA HIS A 329 15.37 -22.50 -12.19
C HIS A 329 14.97 -21.47 -13.25
N GLY A 330 14.49 -20.32 -12.81
CA GLY A 330 14.15 -19.19 -13.67
C GLY A 330 14.42 -17.86 -12.99
N MET A 331 14.02 -16.75 -13.62
CA MET A 331 14.30 -15.40 -13.12
C MET A 331 13.13 -14.83 -12.34
N ARG A 332 11.96 -14.68 -12.96
CA ARG A 332 10.76 -14.11 -12.35
C ARG A 332 9.54 -14.89 -12.81
N THR A 333 8.80 -15.45 -11.85
CA THR A 333 7.47 -15.98 -12.10
C THR A 333 6.44 -14.98 -11.61
N GLU A 334 5.37 -14.78 -12.39
CA GLU A 334 4.20 -13.98 -11.95
C GLU A 334 3.35 -14.76 -10.93
N GLY A 335 3.81 -15.94 -10.48
CA GLY A 335 3.31 -16.57 -9.27
C GLY A 335 2.04 -17.37 -9.44
N ALA A 336 1.60 -17.70 -10.65
CA ALA A 336 0.51 -18.65 -10.83
C ALA A 336 0.99 -20.11 -10.74
N ALA A 337 0.30 -20.93 -9.94
CA ALA A 337 0.58 -22.36 -9.83
C ALA A 337 -0.72 -23.15 -9.63
N ALA A 338 -0.76 -24.39 -10.10
CA ALA A 338 -1.93 -25.25 -10.02
C ALA A 338 -1.56 -26.70 -9.76
N PHE A 339 -2.48 -27.45 -9.15
CA PHE A 339 -2.46 -28.90 -9.20
C PHE A 339 -3.87 -29.45 -9.22
N GLY A 340 -4.01 -30.69 -9.69
CA GLY A 340 -5.33 -31.29 -9.82
C GLY A 340 -5.31 -32.76 -10.15
N SER A 341 -6.51 -33.33 -10.15
CA SER A 341 -6.76 -34.74 -10.44
C SER A 341 -8.20 -34.96 -10.92
N GLY A 342 -8.48 -36.11 -11.51
CA GLY A 342 -9.83 -36.37 -12.03
C GLY A 342 -10.20 -35.35 -13.10
N ASN A 343 -11.30 -34.63 -12.90
CA ASN A 343 -11.70 -33.50 -13.76
C ASN A 343 -11.73 -32.18 -12.98
N LYS A 344 -10.87 -32.03 -11.98
CA LYS A 344 -10.87 -30.89 -11.06
C LYS A 344 -9.43 -30.47 -10.74
N SER A 345 -9.20 -29.17 -10.79
CA SER A 345 -7.94 -28.56 -10.37
C SER A 345 -8.21 -27.33 -9.52
N VAL A 346 -7.20 -26.96 -8.74
CA VAL A 346 -7.11 -25.72 -8.00
C VAL A 346 -5.88 -24.96 -8.48
N ALA A 347 -6.00 -23.64 -8.59
CA ALA A 347 -4.91 -22.75 -8.94
C ALA A 347 -4.80 -21.61 -7.91
N PHE A 348 -3.59 -21.08 -7.79
CA PHE A 348 -3.21 -20.07 -6.82
C PHE A 348 -2.44 -18.97 -7.54
N SER A 349 -2.63 -17.72 -7.12
CA SER A 349 -1.80 -16.58 -7.51
C SER A 349 -1.75 -15.58 -6.37
N ILE A 350 -0.54 -15.12 -6.01
CA ILE A 350 -0.31 -14.03 -5.05
C ILE A 350 0.01 -12.79 -5.87
N ARG A 351 -0.62 -11.68 -5.53
CA ARG A 351 -0.38 -10.38 -6.15
C ARG A 351 1.05 -9.93 -5.88
N ASP A 352 1.73 -9.46 -6.91
CA ASP A 352 3.12 -8.99 -6.87
C ASP A 352 4.12 -10.10 -6.42
N PHE A 353 3.88 -11.35 -6.81
CA PHE A 353 4.56 -12.54 -6.27
C PHE A 353 6.09 -12.41 -6.19
N TRP A 354 6.75 -11.99 -7.27
CA TRP A 354 8.20 -11.89 -7.27
C TRP A 354 8.71 -10.59 -6.64
N GLN A 355 7.91 -9.53 -6.69
CA GLN A 355 8.19 -8.25 -6.07
C GLN A 355 8.11 -8.34 -4.54
N THR A 356 7.30 -9.23 -3.98
CA THR A 356 7.16 -9.45 -2.52
C THR A 356 7.98 -10.62 -1.99
N TYR A 357 9.02 -11.05 -2.70
CA TYR A 357 9.85 -12.19 -2.31
C TYR A 357 10.33 -12.13 -0.83
N PRO A 358 10.59 -13.28 -0.17
CA PRO A 358 10.46 -14.62 -0.70
C PRO A 358 9.04 -15.17 -0.65
N SER A 359 8.42 -15.41 -1.80
CA SER A 359 7.07 -15.98 -1.92
C SER A 359 7.12 -17.36 -2.53
N GLY A 360 6.10 -18.19 -2.28
CA GLY A 360 6.18 -19.59 -2.71
C GLY A 360 4.92 -20.42 -2.54
N TYR A 361 5.00 -21.65 -3.01
CA TYR A 361 3.98 -22.68 -2.84
C TYR A 361 4.61 -23.99 -2.42
N THR A 362 3.92 -24.75 -1.58
CA THR A 362 4.25 -26.15 -1.35
C THR A 362 3.00 -26.99 -1.57
N PHE A 363 3.06 -27.95 -2.49
CA PHE A 363 2.03 -28.96 -2.70
C PHE A 363 2.55 -30.28 -2.18
N LYS A 364 1.87 -30.91 -1.21
CA LYS A 364 2.33 -32.11 -0.52
C LYS A 364 1.23 -33.16 -0.46
N GLY A 365 1.58 -34.45 -0.45
CA GLY A 365 0.57 -35.50 -0.38
C GLY A 365 -0.13 -35.77 -1.70
N LEU A 366 0.48 -35.41 -2.84
CA LEU A 366 -0.10 -35.66 -4.16
C LEU A 366 -0.31 -37.16 -4.45
N THR A 367 0.33 -38.05 -3.70
CA THR A 367 0.13 -39.51 -3.79
C THR A 367 -0.96 -40.06 -2.85
N LYS A 368 -1.64 -39.20 -2.09
CA LYS A 368 -2.67 -39.57 -1.10
C LYS A 368 -4.07 -39.30 -1.61
N GLU A 369 -5.09 -39.58 -0.81
CA GLU A 369 -6.49 -39.21 -1.13
C GLU A 369 -6.78 -37.71 -0.93
N ARG A 370 -5.92 -37.03 -0.16
CA ARG A 370 -5.96 -35.58 0.05
C ARG A 370 -4.56 -35.02 -0.01
N ALA A 371 -4.38 -34.01 -0.84
CA ALA A 371 -3.17 -33.21 -0.88
C ALA A 371 -3.34 -31.95 -0.02
N GLU A 372 -2.22 -31.39 0.40
CA GLU A 372 -2.13 -30.13 1.13
C GLU A 372 -1.49 -29.10 0.20
N ALA A 373 -2.12 -27.93 0.09
CA ALA A 373 -1.57 -26.78 -0.58
C ALA A 373 -1.19 -25.73 0.47
N PHE A 374 0.04 -25.24 0.39
CA PHE A 374 0.51 -24.09 1.17
C PHE A 374 0.74 -22.93 0.21
N VAL A 375 0.08 -21.81 0.48
CA VAL A 375 0.28 -20.51 -0.17
C VAL A 375 1.15 -19.68 0.75
N TRP A 376 2.44 -19.57 0.45
CA TRP A 376 3.43 -18.91 1.30
C TRP A 376 3.62 -17.45 0.87
N LEU A 377 3.20 -16.52 1.74
CA LEU A 377 3.49 -15.09 1.61
C LEU A 377 4.95 -14.81 1.95
N TYR A 378 5.47 -15.54 2.96
CA TYR A 378 6.90 -15.72 3.20
C TYR A 378 7.22 -17.22 3.11
N SER A 379 8.11 -17.62 2.22
CA SER A 379 8.40 -19.03 1.95
C SER A 379 9.47 -19.63 2.89
N PRO A 380 9.22 -20.78 3.54
CA PRO A 380 10.21 -21.47 4.37
C PRO A 380 11.42 -21.99 3.58
N SER A 381 11.33 -22.02 2.25
CA SER A 381 12.44 -22.37 1.38
C SER A 381 13.52 -21.28 1.27
N ALA A 382 13.25 -20.06 1.73
CA ALA A 382 14.20 -18.95 1.77
C ALA A 382 14.90 -18.81 3.15
N GLU A 383 15.79 -17.83 3.30
CA GLU A 383 16.36 -17.45 4.60
C GLU A 383 15.26 -16.87 5.52
N ALA A 384 15.40 -17.01 6.84
CA ALA A 384 14.45 -16.40 7.78
C ALA A 384 14.66 -14.88 7.87
N MET A 385 13.57 -14.11 7.99
CA MET A 385 13.63 -12.67 8.15
C MET A 385 14.12 -12.30 9.54
N ASP A 386 15.27 -11.62 9.58
CA ASP A 386 15.86 -11.02 10.78
C ASP A 386 15.30 -9.60 10.97
N PHE A 387 14.53 -9.40 12.05
CA PHE A 387 13.90 -8.11 12.34
C PHE A 387 14.78 -7.14 13.13
N ARG A 388 15.98 -7.57 13.54
CA ARG A 388 16.85 -6.76 14.38
C ARG A 388 17.35 -5.53 13.65
N HIS A 389 17.79 -4.57 14.44
CA HIS A 389 18.50 -3.41 13.94
C HIS A 389 19.95 -3.77 13.56
N TYR A 390 20.53 -3.00 12.64
CA TYR A 390 21.89 -3.24 12.17
C TYR A 390 22.98 -2.80 13.17
N ALA A 391 22.60 -2.10 14.25
CA ALA A 391 23.49 -1.58 15.27
C ALA A 391 22.83 -1.55 16.66
N GLU A 392 23.66 -1.44 17.71
CA GLU A 392 23.21 -1.31 19.11
C GLU A 392 23.03 0.15 19.58
N ARG A 393 23.23 1.11 18.67
CA ARG A 393 23.18 2.56 18.94
C ARG A 393 22.64 3.29 17.72
N GLY A 394 22.32 4.57 17.92
CA GLY A 394 22.03 5.48 16.82
C GLY A 394 23.24 6.30 16.38
N TYR A 395 23.14 6.88 15.17
CA TYR A 395 24.17 7.66 14.49
C TYR A 395 23.68 9.06 14.08
N ASN A 396 22.98 9.75 14.97
CA ASN A 396 22.35 11.05 14.69
C ASN A 396 23.31 12.05 14.02
N GLN A 397 24.48 12.27 14.61
CA GLN A 397 25.40 13.32 14.17
C GLN A 397 26.12 13.04 12.84
N VAL A 398 26.13 11.79 12.37
CA VAL A 398 26.93 11.38 11.20
C VAL A 398 26.09 10.79 10.06
N TYR A 399 25.02 10.05 10.39
CA TYR A 399 24.15 9.39 9.43
C TYR A 399 22.68 9.78 9.58
N TYR A 400 22.41 11.00 10.08
CA TYR A 400 21.09 11.63 10.03
C TYR A 400 19.96 10.83 10.69
N GLU A 401 20.29 10.02 11.68
CA GLU A 401 19.30 9.34 12.53
C GLU A 401 18.72 10.28 13.59
N GLY A 402 17.58 9.90 14.15
CA GLY A 402 16.88 10.74 15.13
C GLY A 402 17.65 11.03 16.40
N TYR A 403 18.34 10.04 16.98
CA TYR A 403 19.06 10.14 18.26
C TYR A 403 20.29 9.21 18.31
N ASP A 404 21.09 9.29 19.37
CA ASP A 404 22.30 8.46 19.57
C ASP A 404 22.01 7.07 20.17
N TYR A 405 20.76 6.78 20.52
CA TYR A 405 20.31 5.47 21.01
C TYR A 405 19.54 4.70 19.92
N LYS A 406 19.56 3.35 19.99
CA LYS A 406 18.93 2.44 19.01
C LYS A 406 17.47 2.82 18.74
N GLY A 407 16.59 2.69 19.74
CA GLY A 407 15.15 2.99 19.64
C GLY A 407 14.35 2.22 18.57
N ALA A 408 15.03 1.50 17.68
CA ALA A 408 14.49 0.56 16.72
C ALA A 408 13.71 -0.55 17.43
N THR A 409 12.55 -0.88 16.88
CA THR A 409 11.79 -2.06 17.29
C THR A 409 10.79 -2.43 16.18
N PRO A 410 10.74 -3.69 15.73
CA PRO A 410 9.72 -4.18 14.80
C PRO A 410 8.37 -4.45 15.49
N TYR A 411 8.30 -4.45 16.82
CA TYR A 411 7.09 -4.81 17.55
C TYR A 411 5.94 -3.86 17.20
N GLY A 412 4.95 -4.37 16.48
CA GLY A 412 3.79 -3.64 16.04
C GLY A 412 3.72 -3.33 14.54
N ILE A 413 4.77 -3.56 13.75
CA ILE A 413 4.67 -3.41 12.29
C ILE A 413 3.75 -4.47 11.70
N ALA A 414 3.21 -4.22 10.50
CA ALA A 414 2.42 -5.18 9.77
C ALA A 414 2.93 -5.39 8.33
N SER A 415 2.38 -6.41 7.69
CA SER A 415 2.46 -6.60 6.24
C SER A 415 1.14 -7.19 5.76
N THR A 416 0.67 -6.74 4.60
CA THR A 416 -0.58 -7.17 3.97
C THR A 416 -0.29 -7.73 2.58
N SER A 417 -0.82 -8.91 2.28
CA SER A 417 -0.71 -9.54 0.97
C SER A 417 -2.09 -9.88 0.40
N GLU A 418 -2.21 -9.80 -0.92
CA GLU A 418 -3.44 -10.13 -1.65
C GLU A 418 -3.20 -11.38 -2.49
N TYR A 419 -4.11 -12.34 -2.48
CA TYR A 419 -4.00 -13.57 -3.28
C TYR A 419 -5.36 -14.16 -3.63
N SER A 420 -5.38 -15.01 -4.65
CA SER A 420 -6.59 -15.67 -5.16
C SER A 420 -6.43 -17.18 -5.21
N ILE A 421 -7.53 -17.89 -4.96
CA ILE A 421 -7.64 -19.34 -5.18
C ILE A 421 -8.75 -19.59 -6.20
N ALA A 422 -8.40 -20.14 -7.36
CA ALA A 422 -9.31 -20.43 -8.47
C ALA A 422 -9.55 -21.93 -8.65
N PHE A 423 -10.71 -22.29 -9.20
CA PHE A 423 -11.13 -23.68 -9.35
C PHE A 423 -11.58 -23.97 -10.80
N TYR A 424 -10.99 -24.98 -11.45
CA TYR A 424 -11.26 -25.32 -12.86
C TYR A 424 -11.81 -26.72 -13.07
N ASP A 425 -12.80 -26.89 -13.95
CA ASP A 425 -13.40 -28.19 -14.32
C ASP A 425 -12.56 -28.95 -15.36
N ALA A 426 -11.27 -29.11 -15.06
CA ALA A 426 -10.29 -29.89 -15.82
C ALA A 426 -9.27 -30.52 -14.86
N VAL A 427 -8.62 -31.61 -15.28
CA VAL A 427 -7.53 -32.25 -14.48
C VAL A 427 -6.43 -31.24 -14.11
N ILE A 428 -6.15 -30.32 -15.03
CA ILE A 428 -5.26 -29.16 -14.89
C ILE A 428 -5.74 -28.12 -15.93
N PRO A 429 -5.68 -26.81 -15.64
CA PRO A 429 -6.02 -25.78 -16.64
C PRO A 429 -5.06 -25.81 -17.82
N GLU A 430 -5.45 -25.19 -18.94
CA GLU A 430 -4.49 -24.88 -20.00
C GLU A 430 -3.55 -23.76 -19.51
N GLY A 431 -2.28 -23.77 -19.95
CA GLY A 431 -1.29 -22.80 -19.47
C GLY A 431 -1.70 -21.33 -19.65
N GLU A 432 -2.39 -21.00 -20.75
CA GLU A 432 -2.93 -19.64 -20.98
C GLU A 432 -3.94 -19.21 -19.91
N LYS A 433 -4.71 -20.14 -19.34
CA LYS A 433 -5.63 -19.84 -18.24
C LYS A 433 -4.90 -19.60 -16.92
N LEU A 434 -3.77 -20.28 -16.71
CA LEU A 434 -2.93 -20.08 -15.54
C LEU A 434 -2.24 -18.72 -15.59
N GLU A 435 -1.73 -18.32 -16.76
CA GLU A 435 -1.16 -16.99 -17.01
C GLU A 435 -2.22 -15.89 -16.89
N ALA A 436 -3.44 -16.11 -17.40
CA ALA A 436 -4.54 -15.16 -17.23
C ALA A 436 -4.97 -14.98 -15.77
N LEU A 437 -4.75 -15.99 -14.91
CA LEU A 437 -5.03 -15.87 -13.47
C LEU A 437 -4.06 -14.90 -12.80
N SER A 438 -2.74 -15.00 -13.03
CA SER A 438 -1.79 -14.05 -12.46
C SER A 438 -2.00 -12.63 -13.00
N GLU A 439 -2.25 -12.49 -14.31
CA GLU A 439 -2.52 -11.17 -14.91
C GLU A 439 -3.73 -10.47 -14.26
N MET A 440 -4.81 -11.23 -14.02
CA MET A 440 -6.01 -10.73 -13.32
C MET A 440 -5.75 -10.33 -11.86
N VAL A 441 -4.84 -11.03 -11.18
CA VAL A 441 -4.51 -10.78 -9.77
C VAL A 441 -3.55 -9.59 -9.62
N ASP A 442 -2.58 -9.46 -10.52
CA ASP A 442 -1.60 -8.36 -10.51
C ASP A 442 -2.19 -7.05 -11.02
N HIS A 443 -3.03 -7.12 -12.05
CA HIS A 443 -3.63 -5.97 -12.73
C HIS A 443 -5.16 -5.98 -12.65
N PRO A 444 -5.76 -5.98 -11.44
CA PRO A 444 -7.21 -6.01 -11.31
C PRO A 444 -7.84 -4.74 -11.88
N ALA A 445 -9.01 -4.86 -12.52
CA ALA A 445 -9.79 -3.73 -13.00
C ALA A 445 -9.90 -2.61 -11.95
N GLN A 446 -9.70 -1.37 -12.38
CA GLN A 446 -9.84 -0.18 -11.53
C GLN A 446 -10.52 0.92 -12.32
N TYR A 447 -11.71 1.32 -11.87
CA TYR A 447 -12.46 2.42 -12.49
C TYR A 447 -12.21 3.72 -11.73
N VAL A 448 -11.94 4.80 -12.46
CA VAL A 448 -11.69 6.14 -11.90
C VAL A 448 -12.39 7.22 -12.74
N GLY A 449 -12.72 8.35 -12.10
CA GLY A 449 -13.30 9.50 -12.78
C GLY A 449 -12.28 10.30 -13.58
N ASP A 450 -12.77 11.20 -14.43
CA ASP A 450 -11.90 12.13 -15.14
C ASP A 450 -11.23 13.13 -14.17
N PRO A 451 -9.94 13.47 -14.36
CA PRO A 451 -9.24 14.49 -13.55
C PRO A 451 -10.02 15.80 -13.38
N GLY A 452 -10.65 16.28 -14.46
CA GLY A 452 -11.43 17.52 -14.43
C GLY A 452 -12.64 17.45 -13.49
N PHE A 453 -13.29 16.29 -13.36
CA PHE A 453 -14.39 16.11 -12.43
C PHE A 453 -13.90 16.20 -10.98
N TYR A 454 -12.82 15.52 -10.64
CA TYR A 454 -12.28 15.58 -9.28
C TYR A 454 -11.77 16.98 -8.92
N HIS A 455 -11.20 17.71 -9.88
CA HIS A 455 -10.76 19.10 -9.70
C HIS A 455 -11.93 20.03 -9.40
N GLU A 456 -13.00 19.97 -10.20
CA GLU A 456 -14.23 20.75 -10.01
C GLU A 456 -14.85 20.50 -8.64
N MET A 457 -14.83 19.24 -8.20
CA MET A 457 -15.36 18.80 -6.91
C MET A 457 -14.48 19.16 -5.70
N ARG A 458 -13.30 19.76 -5.92
CA ARG A 458 -12.28 20.01 -4.88
C ARG A 458 -11.95 18.75 -4.07
N ALA A 459 -11.86 17.62 -4.76
CA ALA A 459 -11.47 16.36 -4.13
C ALA A 459 -10.10 16.52 -3.48
N PHE A 460 -10.04 16.37 -2.15
CA PHE A 460 -8.83 16.55 -1.34
C PHE A 460 -8.24 17.97 -1.33
N GLY A 461 -9.08 18.99 -1.56
CA GLY A 461 -8.66 20.39 -1.49
C GLY A 461 -8.12 20.92 -2.83
N TYR A 462 -6.99 21.64 -2.76
CA TYR A 462 -6.46 22.43 -3.87
C TYR A 462 -5.28 21.77 -4.57
N TRP A 463 -5.33 21.77 -5.90
CA TRP A 463 -4.31 21.26 -6.81
C TRP A 463 -4.73 21.66 -8.23
N SER A 464 -3.79 21.98 -9.12
CA SER A 464 -4.16 22.47 -10.47
C SER A 464 -4.33 21.36 -11.49
N LEU A 465 -5.03 21.59 -12.60
CA LEU A 465 -4.92 20.76 -13.81
C LEU A 465 -3.69 21.18 -14.66
N PRO A 466 -3.16 20.30 -15.53
CA PRO A 466 -2.11 20.66 -16.48
C PRO A 466 -2.69 21.42 -17.69
N GLU A 467 -2.11 22.57 -18.08
CA GLU A 467 -2.58 23.35 -19.25
C GLU A 467 -1.50 23.60 -20.31
N LYS A 468 -0.22 23.61 -19.94
CA LYS A 468 0.92 23.82 -20.87
C LYS A 468 0.81 25.13 -21.67
N SER A 469 0.26 26.17 -21.03
CA SER A 469 -0.17 27.42 -21.69
C SER A 469 0.99 28.29 -22.19
N CYS A 470 2.15 28.24 -21.53
CA CYS A 470 3.35 28.98 -21.88
C CYS A 470 4.59 28.07 -21.89
N GLU A 471 5.77 28.61 -22.24
CA GLU A 471 7.01 27.83 -22.30
C GLU A 471 7.43 27.32 -20.92
N THR A 472 7.39 28.17 -19.90
CA THR A 472 7.75 27.79 -18.53
C THR A 472 6.81 26.73 -17.98
N GLU A 473 5.50 26.85 -18.20
CA GLU A 473 4.55 25.84 -17.72
C GLU A 473 4.76 24.50 -18.43
N ARG A 474 5.01 24.50 -19.74
CA ARG A 474 5.40 23.27 -20.46
C ARG A 474 6.62 22.62 -19.83
N TRP A 475 7.64 23.42 -19.53
CA TRP A 475 8.86 22.93 -18.90
C TRP A 475 8.62 22.36 -17.50
N LEU A 476 7.75 23.01 -16.69
CA LEU A 476 7.36 22.52 -15.36
C LEU A 476 6.63 21.17 -15.45
N GLU A 477 5.62 21.05 -16.31
CA GLU A 477 4.88 19.79 -16.51
C GLU A 477 5.81 18.68 -17.01
N GLU A 478 6.78 19.00 -17.89
CA GLU A 478 7.82 18.04 -18.29
C GLU A 478 8.72 17.59 -17.12
N GLN A 479 9.04 18.47 -16.17
CA GLN A 479 9.80 18.08 -14.98
C GLN A 479 8.99 17.21 -14.03
N LEU A 480 7.69 17.49 -13.84
CA LEU A 480 6.78 16.64 -13.07
C LEU A 480 6.69 15.23 -13.68
N ASP A 481 6.55 15.14 -15.00
CA ASP A 481 6.53 13.85 -15.72
C ASP A 481 7.85 13.09 -15.56
N ARG A 482 9.00 13.79 -15.67
CA ARG A 482 10.33 13.21 -15.45
C ARG A 482 10.53 12.70 -14.04
N ALA A 483 10.03 13.42 -13.04
CA ALA A 483 10.13 13.02 -11.63
C ALA A 483 9.42 11.68 -11.40
N ALA A 484 8.17 11.55 -11.82
CA ALA A 484 7.41 10.30 -11.66
C ALA A 484 8.08 9.12 -12.40
N ALA A 485 8.49 9.33 -13.65
CA ALA A 485 9.16 8.30 -14.45
C ALA A 485 10.53 7.88 -13.88
N PHE A 486 11.27 8.81 -13.26
CA PHE A 486 12.53 8.49 -12.60
C PHE A 486 12.33 7.55 -11.40
N TYR A 487 11.34 7.83 -10.54
CA TYR A 487 11.06 6.98 -9.37
C TYR A 487 10.50 5.61 -9.77
N GLU A 488 9.60 5.55 -10.76
CA GLU A 488 9.14 4.29 -11.34
C GLU A 488 10.33 3.45 -11.84
N GLY A 489 11.25 4.07 -12.59
CA GLY A 489 12.46 3.40 -13.08
C GLY A 489 13.43 2.97 -11.98
N GLU A 490 13.54 3.73 -10.89
CA GLU A 490 14.42 3.39 -9.76
C GLU A 490 13.97 2.14 -9.01
N VAL A 491 12.65 1.90 -8.88
CA VAL A 491 12.13 0.67 -8.24
C VAL A 491 12.72 -0.58 -8.91
N GLU A 492 12.65 -0.66 -10.24
CA GLU A 492 13.20 -1.76 -11.02
C GLU A 492 14.74 -1.74 -11.09
N GLN A 493 15.34 -0.56 -11.25
CA GLN A 493 16.81 -0.43 -11.36
C GLN A 493 17.52 -0.76 -10.04
N ARG A 494 16.87 -0.58 -8.89
CA ARG A 494 17.47 -0.83 -7.57
C ARG A 494 17.00 -2.11 -6.92
N ASN A 495 16.07 -2.82 -7.55
CA ASN A 495 15.40 -3.98 -6.97
C ASN A 495 14.81 -3.64 -5.58
N TRP A 496 14.06 -2.54 -5.49
CA TRP A 496 13.34 -2.16 -4.26
C TRP A 496 12.13 -3.07 -4.05
N TYR A 497 12.44 -4.34 -3.81
CA TYR A 497 11.53 -5.47 -3.73
C TYR A 497 11.75 -6.21 -2.40
N GLY A 498 10.80 -7.06 -2.06
CA GLY A 498 10.74 -7.90 -0.87
C GLY A 498 9.54 -7.56 0.00
N LEU A 499 9.01 -8.54 0.74
CA LEU A 499 7.76 -8.42 1.50
C LEU A 499 7.67 -7.19 2.43
N PHE A 500 8.81 -6.74 2.97
CA PHE A 500 8.89 -5.60 3.88
C PHE A 500 9.51 -4.34 3.26
N ASN A 501 9.80 -4.33 1.96
CA ASN A 501 10.45 -3.20 1.28
C ASN A 501 9.64 -2.70 0.07
N TYR A 502 8.91 -3.59 -0.62
CA TYR A 502 8.25 -3.27 -1.88
C TYR A 502 7.16 -2.22 -1.69
N GLY A 503 7.37 -1.06 -2.31
CA GLY A 503 6.48 0.09 -2.27
C GLY A 503 7.15 1.36 -1.81
N ASP A 504 8.19 1.28 -0.96
CA ASP A 504 8.94 2.46 -0.51
C ASP A 504 10.07 2.87 -1.48
N PHE A 505 10.63 4.05 -1.25
CA PHE A 505 11.79 4.59 -1.93
C PHE A 505 12.92 4.87 -0.95
N MET A 506 14.12 5.11 -1.47
CA MET A 506 15.20 5.65 -0.64
C MET A 506 15.21 7.18 -0.62
N HIS A 507 15.84 7.77 0.39
CA HIS A 507 15.75 9.19 0.75
C HIS A 507 16.82 10.06 0.07
N THR A 508 18.08 9.62 -0.01
CA THR A 508 19.15 10.43 -0.64
C THR A 508 20.16 9.62 -1.43
N TYR A 509 20.61 10.21 -2.55
CA TYR A 509 21.56 9.60 -3.46
C TYR A 509 23.04 9.79 -3.04
N ASP A 510 23.87 8.80 -3.37
CA ASP A 510 25.33 8.87 -3.33
C ASP A 510 25.86 8.85 -4.77
N ARG A 511 26.23 10.04 -5.25
CA ARG A 511 26.73 10.23 -6.61
C ARG A 511 28.07 9.57 -6.91
N GLU A 512 28.88 9.32 -5.89
CA GLU A 512 30.22 8.76 -6.07
C GLU A 512 30.17 7.22 -6.08
N ARG A 513 29.24 6.64 -5.31
CA ARG A 513 28.97 5.20 -5.33
C ARG A 513 27.94 4.78 -6.38
N HIS A 514 27.24 5.73 -7.00
CA HIS A 514 26.19 5.48 -7.99
C HIS A 514 25.03 4.61 -7.44
N VAL A 515 24.69 4.84 -6.17
CA VAL A 515 23.63 4.13 -5.44
C VAL A 515 22.94 5.10 -4.48
N TRP A 516 21.74 4.75 -4.04
CA TRP A 516 21.13 5.40 -2.89
C TRP A 516 21.87 5.03 -1.60
N ARG A 517 21.79 5.88 -0.59
CA ARG A 517 22.51 5.72 0.68
C ARG A 517 21.85 4.69 1.61
N TYR A 518 21.63 3.49 1.09
CA TYR A 518 20.94 2.37 1.74
C TYR A 518 21.55 1.96 3.09
N ASP A 519 22.81 2.31 3.34
CA ASP A 519 23.61 1.92 4.50
C ASP A 519 23.92 3.08 5.47
N MET A 520 23.32 4.26 5.27
CA MET A 520 23.66 5.46 6.04
C MET A 520 22.45 6.01 6.80
N GLY A 521 22.04 5.33 7.87
CA GLY A 521 21.04 5.81 8.82
C GLY A 521 19.80 6.41 8.14
N GLY A 522 19.48 7.66 8.46
CA GLY A 522 18.36 8.41 7.89
C GLY A 522 18.48 8.81 6.42
N TYR A 523 19.40 8.27 5.63
CA TYR A 523 19.43 8.51 4.17
C TYR A 523 18.95 7.32 3.34
N ALA A 524 18.59 6.21 3.99
CA ALA A 524 18.15 4.96 3.35
C ALA A 524 16.64 5.01 3.05
N TRP A 525 15.80 4.10 3.56
CA TRP A 525 14.36 4.09 3.28
C TRP A 525 13.67 5.37 3.75
N ASP A 526 12.80 5.92 2.90
CA ASP A 526 12.24 7.26 3.00
C ASP A 526 11.05 7.35 3.97
N ASN A 527 10.30 6.27 4.14
CA ASN A 527 9.19 6.17 5.09
C ASN A 527 8.28 7.42 5.07
N THR A 528 7.89 7.91 3.90
CA THR A 528 7.01 9.08 3.70
C THR A 528 7.57 10.44 4.17
N GLU A 529 8.87 10.57 4.42
CA GLU A 529 9.47 11.85 4.79
C GLU A 529 9.21 12.91 3.70
N LEU A 530 8.65 14.05 4.10
CA LEU A 530 8.22 15.11 3.19
C LEU A 530 7.18 14.68 2.14
N VAL A 531 6.35 13.69 2.48
CA VAL A 531 5.08 13.35 1.83
C VAL A 531 5.15 13.06 0.32
N PRO A 532 6.08 12.20 -0.17
CA PRO A 532 6.05 11.73 -1.56
C PRO A 532 4.70 11.06 -1.92
N THR A 533 4.00 10.50 -0.93
CA THR A 533 2.62 10.03 -1.01
C THR A 533 1.67 11.10 -1.57
N LEU A 534 1.63 12.30 -0.96
CA LEU A 534 0.74 13.38 -1.40
C LEU A 534 1.14 13.93 -2.76
N TRP A 535 2.44 14.01 -3.05
CA TRP A 535 2.89 14.37 -4.40
C TRP A 535 2.36 13.38 -5.45
N LEU A 536 2.63 12.08 -5.28
CA LEU A 536 2.25 11.07 -6.28
C LEU A 536 0.73 10.94 -6.42
N TRP A 537 -0.02 11.03 -5.32
CA TRP A 537 -1.48 11.05 -5.40
C TRP A 537 -2.01 12.27 -6.15
N LEU A 538 -1.51 13.48 -5.87
CA LEU A 538 -1.93 14.66 -6.63
C LEU A 538 -1.47 14.60 -8.08
N MET A 539 -0.31 14.01 -8.37
CA MET A 539 0.13 13.74 -9.75
C MET A 539 -0.87 12.81 -10.46
N PHE A 540 -1.37 11.76 -9.80
CA PHE A 540 -2.42 10.91 -10.34
C PHE A 540 -3.73 11.66 -10.54
N MET A 541 -4.21 12.40 -9.53
CA MET A 541 -5.47 13.16 -9.61
C MET A 541 -5.51 14.12 -10.80
N ARG A 542 -4.36 14.69 -11.16
CA ARG A 542 -4.19 15.62 -12.29
C ARG A 542 -4.19 14.97 -13.66
N THR A 543 -3.75 13.71 -13.74
CA THR A 543 -3.34 13.10 -15.01
C THR A 543 -4.13 11.84 -15.37
N GLY A 544 -4.69 11.14 -14.38
CA GLY A 544 -5.33 9.83 -14.58
C GLY A 544 -4.35 8.73 -15.03
N ARG A 545 -3.04 8.94 -14.86
CA ARG A 545 -1.98 8.07 -15.38
C ARG A 545 -1.91 6.72 -14.63
N PRO A 546 -1.99 5.57 -15.34
CA PRO A 546 -1.94 4.24 -14.71
C PRO A 546 -0.64 3.94 -13.96
N ASP A 547 0.50 4.33 -14.52
CA ASP A 547 1.83 4.13 -13.95
C ASP A 547 1.98 4.89 -12.62
N VAL A 548 1.47 6.12 -12.55
CA VAL A 548 1.46 6.93 -11.32
C VAL A 548 0.50 6.34 -10.28
N PHE A 549 -0.66 5.83 -10.70
CA PHE A 549 -1.56 5.13 -9.79
C PHE A 549 -0.90 3.91 -9.16
N SER A 550 -0.26 3.05 -9.98
CA SER A 550 0.46 1.87 -9.49
C SER A 550 1.55 2.26 -8.49
N LEU A 551 2.36 3.27 -8.83
CA LEU A 551 3.43 3.73 -7.95
C LEU A 551 2.89 4.27 -6.61
N ALA A 552 1.81 5.06 -6.64
CA ALA A 552 1.16 5.59 -5.44
C ALA A 552 0.43 4.53 -4.61
N GLU A 553 -0.18 3.53 -5.27
CA GLU A 553 -0.81 2.36 -4.63
C GLU A 553 0.22 1.58 -3.82
N LYS A 554 1.36 1.21 -4.43
CA LYS A 554 2.39 0.43 -3.74
C LYS A 554 3.01 1.20 -2.57
N LEU A 555 3.30 2.49 -2.76
CA LEU A 555 3.78 3.35 -1.68
C LEU A 555 2.76 3.45 -0.54
N SER A 556 1.47 3.59 -0.86
CA SER A 556 0.41 3.66 0.16
C SER A 556 0.30 2.35 0.94
N ARG A 557 0.36 1.20 0.24
CA ARG A 557 0.33 -0.13 0.87
C ARG A 557 1.51 -0.32 1.82
N HIS A 558 2.74 -0.06 1.37
CA HIS A 558 3.92 -0.16 2.22
C HIS A 558 3.83 0.77 3.44
N ALA A 559 3.59 2.06 3.21
CA ALA A 559 3.59 3.07 4.25
C ALA A 559 2.48 2.84 5.28
N SER A 560 1.33 2.29 4.87
CA SER A 560 0.23 1.98 5.79
C SER A 560 0.47 0.75 6.66
N GLU A 561 1.52 -0.03 6.41
CA GLU A 561 1.77 -1.32 7.08
C GLU A 561 3.16 -1.37 7.73
N VAL A 562 4.23 -1.29 6.94
CA VAL A 562 5.59 -1.58 7.45
C VAL A 562 6.17 -0.41 8.23
N ASP A 563 5.86 0.82 7.82
CA ASP A 563 6.41 2.04 8.42
C ASP A 563 5.65 2.48 9.68
N VAL A 564 4.54 1.82 10.00
CA VAL A 564 3.57 2.18 11.05
C VAL A 564 3.47 1.09 12.11
N TYR A 565 3.17 1.49 13.34
CA TYR A 565 2.87 0.56 14.42
C TYR A 565 1.36 0.41 14.61
N HIS A 566 0.86 -0.81 14.51
CA HIS A 566 -0.57 -1.16 14.61
C HIS A 566 -0.99 -1.61 16.02
N MET A 567 0.00 -1.85 16.89
CA MET A 567 -0.20 -2.28 18.27
C MET A 567 0.93 -1.81 19.20
N GLY A 568 0.81 -2.15 20.48
CA GLY A 568 1.78 -1.78 21.50
C GLY A 568 1.80 -0.28 21.81
N LYS A 569 2.87 0.15 22.50
CA LYS A 569 3.00 1.52 23.02
C LYS A 569 3.09 2.61 21.95
N TYR A 570 3.42 2.25 20.71
CA TYR A 570 3.57 3.19 19.60
C TYR A 570 2.42 3.12 18.59
N ARG A 571 1.33 2.40 18.91
CA ARG A 571 0.18 2.25 18.03
C ARG A 571 -0.28 3.59 17.43
N GLY A 572 -0.41 3.63 16.11
CA GLY A 572 -0.79 4.81 15.32
C GLY A 572 0.36 5.80 15.04
N LEU A 573 1.58 5.54 15.50
CA LEU A 573 2.76 6.30 15.08
C LEU A 573 3.53 5.52 14.01
N GLY A 574 4.26 6.23 13.17
CA GLY A 574 5.22 5.63 12.25
C GLY A 574 6.66 5.96 12.61
N SER A 575 7.58 5.21 12.02
CA SER A 575 9.02 5.37 12.24
C SER A 575 9.61 6.26 11.15
N ARG A 576 10.33 7.32 11.55
CA ARG A 576 11.07 8.16 10.60
C ARG A 576 12.06 7.33 9.76
N HIS A 577 12.34 7.79 8.54
CA HIS A 577 13.29 7.24 7.57
C HIS A 577 14.61 6.72 8.17
N ASN A 578 15.02 5.52 7.74
CA ASN A 578 16.20 4.80 8.25
C ASN A 578 16.62 3.60 7.36
N VAL A 579 17.75 2.95 7.65
CA VAL A 579 18.20 1.69 6.99
C VAL A 579 17.21 0.56 7.16
N ARG A 580 16.52 0.51 8.30
CA ARG A 580 15.38 -0.39 8.54
C ARG A 580 14.14 0.46 8.67
N HIS A 581 13.02 0.08 8.08
CA HIS A 581 11.77 0.86 8.15
C HIS A 581 11.38 1.25 9.59
N TRP A 582 11.57 0.35 10.56
CA TRP A 582 11.33 0.63 11.99
C TRP A 582 12.54 1.12 12.79
N GLY A 583 13.63 1.48 12.12
CA GLY A 583 14.96 1.68 12.69
C GLY A 583 15.14 3.00 13.44
N CYS A 584 14.51 4.09 13.00
CA CYS A 584 14.74 5.39 13.62
C CYS A 584 14.08 5.48 15.00
N PRO A 585 14.75 6.05 16.02
CA PRO A 585 14.14 6.28 17.33
C PRO A 585 13.01 7.34 17.32
N CYS A 586 12.91 8.19 16.30
CA CYS A 586 11.79 9.13 16.14
C CYS A 586 10.53 8.39 15.68
N LYS A 587 9.55 8.24 16.59
CA LYS A 587 8.22 7.69 16.29
C LYS A 587 7.21 8.82 16.30
N GLU A 588 6.61 9.13 15.16
CA GLU A 588 5.87 10.37 14.94
C GLU A 588 4.57 10.12 14.12
N ALA A 589 3.53 10.90 14.39
CA ALA A 589 2.23 10.79 13.73
C ALA A 589 2.30 11.12 12.22
N ARG A 590 3.25 11.98 11.81
CA ARG A 590 3.41 12.43 10.41
C ARG A 590 3.69 11.32 9.41
N ILE A 591 4.25 10.21 9.89
CA ILE A 591 4.56 9.04 9.08
C ILE A 591 3.30 8.17 8.88
N ALA A 592 2.42 8.15 9.88
CA ALA A 592 1.23 7.30 9.91
C ALA A 592 -0.06 8.02 9.50
N MET A 593 -0.01 9.33 9.25
CA MET A 593 -1.22 10.15 9.11
C MET A 593 -2.13 9.67 7.98
N ALA A 594 -3.44 9.70 8.24
CA ALA A 594 -4.46 9.19 7.34
C ALA A 594 -4.42 9.83 5.93
N ALA A 595 -3.95 11.09 5.81
CA ALA A 595 -3.86 11.79 4.54
C ALA A 595 -3.05 11.05 3.47
N HIS A 596 -2.06 10.24 3.87
CA HIS A 596 -1.27 9.41 2.94
C HIS A 596 -2.12 8.41 2.15
N HIS A 597 -3.25 7.99 2.71
CA HIS A 597 -4.00 6.82 2.24
C HIS A 597 -5.44 7.14 1.82
N ARG A 598 -5.94 8.35 2.10
CA ARG A 598 -7.31 8.78 1.76
C ARG A 598 -7.62 8.67 0.28
N PHE A 599 -6.67 9.03 -0.57
CA PHE A 599 -6.81 8.96 -2.04
C PHE A 599 -7.12 7.54 -2.48
N TYR A 600 -6.26 6.58 -2.12
CA TYR A 600 -6.47 5.17 -2.44
C TYR A 600 -7.80 4.68 -1.88
N TYR A 601 -8.05 4.90 -0.58
CA TYR A 601 -9.27 4.44 0.07
C TYR A 601 -10.55 4.92 -0.62
N TYR A 602 -10.69 6.23 -0.85
CA TYR A 602 -11.93 6.75 -1.40
C TYR A 602 -12.11 6.40 -2.88
N MET A 603 -11.03 6.12 -3.63
CA MET A 603 -11.10 5.69 -5.03
C MET A 603 -11.30 4.19 -5.21
N THR A 604 -10.92 3.35 -4.25
CA THR A 604 -11.00 1.87 -4.38
C THR A 604 -12.00 1.23 -3.42
N GLY A 605 -12.31 1.88 -2.31
CA GLY A 605 -13.09 1.29 -1.24
C GLY A 605 -12.33 0.16 -0.52
N ASP A 606 -11.03 0.29 -0.34
CA ASP A 606 -10.22 -0.71 0.35
C ASP A 606 -10.65 -0.92 1.81
N HIS A 607 -10.89 -2.19 2.20
CA HIS A 607 -11.31 -2.53 3.57
C HIS A 607 -10.15 -2.50 4.58
N ARG A 608 -8.91 -2.78 4.16
CA ARG A 608 -7.76 -2.76 5.09
C ARG A 608 -7.47 -1.34 5.59
N LEU A 609 -7.56 -0.34 4.72
CA LEU A 609 -7.43 1.06 5.12
C LEU A 609 -8.51 1.52 6.11
N GLU A 610 -9.66 0.84 6.18
CA GLU A 610 -10.66 1.13 7.22
C GLU A 610 -10.15 0.79 8.63
N ASP A 611 -9.39 -0.30 8.75
CA ASP A 611 -8.72 -0.68 9.98
C ASP A 611 -7.65 0.37 10.32
N ILE A 612 -6.85 0.78 9.34
CA ILE A 612 -5.81 1.81 9.52
C ILE A 612 -6.42 3.09 10.08
N PHE A 613 -7.49 3.60 9.48
CA PHE A 613 -8.14 4.82 9.97
C PHE A 613 -8.79 4.64 11.36
N GLU A 614 -9.32 3.45 11.66
CA GLU A 614 -9.81 3.13 13.01
C GLU A 614 -8.66 3.09 14.03
N GLU A 615 -7.45 2.68 13.62
CA GLU A 615 -6.26 2.72 14.45
C GLU A 615 -5.77 4.14 14.73
N LEU A 616 -5.91 5.04 13.76
CA LEU A 616 -5.36 6.40 13.78
C LEU A 616 -6.25 7.48 14.40
N LYS A 617 -7.57 7.25 14.51
CA LYS A 617 -8.53 8.30 14.92
C LYS A 617 -8.24 8.92 16.30
N ASP A 618 -7.72 8.13 17.24
CA ASP A 618 -7.40 8.59 18.61
C ASP A 618 -5.87 8.62 18.86
N ASN A 619 -5.09 8.83 17.80
CA ASN A 619 -3.63 8.78 17.83
C ASN A 619 -2.99 9.80 18.80
N GLU A 620 -3.69 10.89 19.14
CA GLU A 620 -3.22 11.85 20.13
C GLU A 620 -2.88 11.18 21.47
N MET A 621 -3.61 10.13 21.85
CA MET A 621 -3.40 9.44 23.11
C MET A 621 -2.04 8.73 23.18
N THR A 622 -1.45 8.38 22.03
CA THR A 622 -0.11 7.78 21.97
C THR A 622 0.97 8.78 22.35
N PHE A 623 0.70 10.09 22.32
CA PHE A 623 1.66 11.13 22.73
C PHE A 623 1.92 11.13 24.25
N LEU A 624 1.09 10.44 25.04
CA LEU A 624 1.36 10.14 26.46
C LEU A 624 2.49 9.10 26.62
N ASN A 625 2.67 8.21 25.64
CA ASN A 625 3.73 7.21 25.62
C ASN A 625 5.00 7.73 24.94
N ARG A 626 4.84 8.52 23.87
CA ARG A 626 5.92 9.12 23.10
C ARG A 626 5.60 10.58 22.78
N ASP A 627 6.12 11.49 23.59
CA ASP A 627 6.11 12.91 23.30
C ASP A 627 7.01 13.20 22.08
N PRO A 628 6.48 13.78 20.98
CA PRO A 628 7.26 14.12 19.79
C PRO A 628 8.46 15.03 20.09
N LEU A 629 8.36 15.88 21.12
CA LEU A 629 9.42 16.81 21.53
C LEU A 629 10.02 16.49 22.90
N GLY A 630 9.80 15.27 23.42
CA GLY A 630 10.24 14.89 24.76
C GLY A 630 11.75 14.92 24.99
N ASP A 631 12.55 14.88 23.91
CA ASP A 631 14.02 15.03 23.96
C ASP A 631 14.48 16.51 23.85
N PHE A 632 13.55 17.48 23.64
CA PHE A 632 13.83 18.92 23.50
C PHE A 632 13.42 19.77 24.70
N TYR A 633 12.62 19.20 25.62
CA TYR A 633 12.02 19.88 26.76
C TYR A 633 12.14 19.04 28.03
N GLU A 634 12.34 19.70 29.16
CA GLU A 634 12.44 19.06 30.47
C GLU A 634 11.04 18.86 31.08
N LYS A 635 10.72 17.63 31.49
CA LYS A 635 9.40 17.30 32.07
C LYS A 635 9.02 18.13 33.31
N ALA A 636 10.01 18.66 34.02
CA ALA A 636 9.79 19.47 35.22
C ALA A 636 9.16 20.84 34.91
N ASP A 637 9.33 21.35 33.69
CA ASP A 637 8.87 22.68 33.28
C ASP A 637 7.52 22.63 32.55
N MET A 638 7.05 21.43 32.21
CA MET A 638 5.82 21.21 31.45
C MET A 638 4.56 21.40 32.32
N VAL A 639 3.54 22.05 31.78
CA VAL A 639 2.19 22.09 32.38
C VAL A 639 1.28 21.02 31.76
N CYS A 640 1.32 20.86 30.45
CA CYS A 640 0.66 19.75 29.76
C CYS A 640 1.53 18.49 29.76
N LYS A 641 0.94 17.34 29.42
CA LYS A 641 1.59 16.01 29.51
C LYS A 641 2.49 15.66 28.32
N SER A 642 2.41 16.43 27.24
CA SER A 642 3.15 16.21 25.99
C SER A 642 3.33 17.53 25.24
N HIS A 643 3.87 17.45 24.03
CA HIS A 643 3.94 18.56 23.08
C HIS A 643 3.32 18.15 21.75
N ALA A 644 2.92 19.17 20.99
CA ALA A 644 2.59 19.02 19.58
C ALA A 644 3.04 20.27 18.86
N ARG A 645 3.73 20.09 17.74
CA ARG A 645 3.94 21.19 16.82
C ARG A 645 2.67 21.43 16.01
N THR A 646 2.31 22.68 15.73
CA THR A 646 1.17 23.02 14.82
C THR A 646 1.25 22.24 13.50
N GLY A 647 2.45 22.09 12.97
CA GLY A 647 2.84 21.01 12.08
C GLY A 647 4.26 20.53 12.44
N PRO A 648 4.60 19.25 12.23
CA PRO A 648 3.78 18.23 11.58
C PRO A 648 2.82 17.50 12.53
N ASP A 649 2.92 17.68 13.85
CA ASP A 649 2.24 16.81 14.81
C ASP A 649 0.71 17.05 14.82
N TRP A 650 0.29 18.29 15.10
CA TRP A 650 -1.14 18.64 15.17
C TRP A 650 -1.81 18.58 13.79
N SER A 651 -1.13 18.95 12.71
CA SER A 651 -1.63 18.77 11.35
C SER A 651 -1.87 17.30 10.99
N SER A 652 -1.02 16.38 11.47
CA SER A 652 -1.22 14.94 11.31
C SER A 652 -2.44 14.43 12.09
N LEU A 653 -2.62 14.91 13.32
CA LEU A 653 -3.81 14.61 14.11
C LEU A 653 -5.07 15.15 13.44
N CYS A 654 -5.02 16.37 12.88
CA CYS A 654 -6.11 16.94 12.09
C CYS A 654 -6.44 16.09 10.87
N ALA A 655 -5.46 15.55 10.16
CA ALA A 655 -5.70 14.63 9.05
C ALA A 655 -6.48 13.38 9.50
N ASN A 656 -6.10 12.80 10.65
CA ASN A 656 -6.76 11.63 11.21
C ASN A 656 -8.19 11.94 11.66
N TRP A 657 -8.39 13.02 12.41
CA TRP A 657 -9.69 13.47 12.89
C TRP A 657 -10.61 13.88 11.75
N LEU A 658 -10.08 14.57 10.73
CA LEU A 658 -10.83 14.93 9.53
C LEU A 658 -11.34 13.68 8.81
N THR A 659 -10.46 12.69 8.62
CA THR A 659 -10.84 11.42 7.99
C THR A 659 -11.93 10.70 8.77
N GLN A 660 -11.83 10.67 10.10
CA GLN A 660 -12.84 10.05 10.93
C GLN A 660 -14.18 10.81 10.90
N TRP A 661 -14.13 12.15 10.97
CA TRP A 661 -15.31 13.01 10.86
C TRP A 661 -16.00 12.79 9.51
N GLU A 662 -15.27 12.81 8.40
CA GLU A 662 -15.81 12.55 7.07
C GLU A 662 -16.42 11.14 6.96
N ARG A 663 -15.70 10.09 7.39
CA ARG A 663 -16.14 8.70 7.21
C ARG A 663 -17.39 8.35 8.00
N LYS A 664 -17.53 8.92 9.20
CA LYS A 664 -18.58 8.52 10.17
C LYS A 664 -19.57 9.64 10.51
N ASN A 665 -19.39 10.83 9.95
CA ASN A 665 -20.13 12.04 10.31
C ASN A 665 -20.13 12.28 11.84
N ASP A 666 -18.98 12.04 12.48
CA ASP A 666 -18.84 12.12 13.93
C ASP A 666 -18.35 13.53 14.35
N PRO A 667 -19.23 14.36 14.96
CA PRO A 667 -18.88 15.73 15.31
C PRO A 667 -17.82 15.82 16.42
N LEU A 668 -17.57 14.74 17.18
CA LEU A 668 -16.50 14.73 18.19
C LEU A 668 -15.14 15.06 17.56
N TYR A 669 -14.84 14.47 16.40
CA TYR A 669 -13.56 14.64 15.75
C TYR A 669 -13.43 16.00 15.06
N ARG A 670 -14.55 16.56 14.56
CA ARG A 670 -14.62 17.98 14.16
C ARG A 670 -14.30 18.90 15.34
N ASP A 671 -14.89 18.64 16.51
CA ASP A 671 -14.71 19.49 17.68
C ASP A 671 -13.26 19.42 18.22
N LYS A 672 -12.58 18.28 18.07
CA LYS A 672 -11.13 18.17 18.36
C LYS A 672 -10.31 19.12 17.49
N ILE A 673 -10.59 19.17 16.19
CA ILE A 673 -9.94 20.09 15.24
C ILE A 673 -10.19 21.55 15.66
N MET A 674 -11.46 21.91 15.88
CA MET A 674 -11.81 23.29 16.26
C MET A 674 -11.15 23.72 17.57
N THR A 675 -11.01 22.81 18.54
CA THR A 675 -10.33 23.11 19.81
C THR A 675 -8.90 23.59 19.59
N GLY A 676 -8.11 22.86 18.80
CA GLY A 676 -6.74 23.26 18.45
C GLY A 676 -6.69 24.55 17.63
N MET A 677 -7.60 24.72 16.66
CA MET A 677 -7.69 25.96 15.88
C MET A 677 -7.95 27.18 16.78
N GLU A 678 -8.87 27.08 17.72
CA GLU A 678 -9.20 28.16 18.66
C GLU A 678 -8.05 28.50 19.60
N ASP A 679 -7.21 27.53 19.96
CA ASP A 679 -6.02 27.80 20.76
C ASP A 679 -4.91 28.47 19.93
N ILE A 680 -4.71 28.05 18.68
CA ILE A 680 -3.75 28.68 17.75
C ILE A 680 -4.19 30.12 17.43
N LYS A 681 -5.48 30.38 17.22
CA LYS A 681 -6.02 31.74 17.00
C LYS A 681 -5.66 32.74 18.12
N LYS A 682 -5.52 32.24 19.35
CA LYS A 682 -5.17 33.04 20.54
C LYS A 682 -3.67 33.26 20.71
N ALA A 683 -2.82 32.57 19.95
CA ALA A 683 -1.38 32.76 20.01
C ALA A 683 -0.99 34.18 19.53
N PRO A 684 0.10 34.78 20.03
CA PRO A 684 0.45 36.18 19.74
C PRO A 684 0.58 36.53 18.26
N LEU A 685 1.07 35.59 17.44
CA LEU A 685 1.18 35.72 15.98
C LEU A 685 0.28 34.70 15.26
N GLN A 686 -0.73 34.16 15.96
CA GLN A 686 -1.65 33.15 15.43
C GLN A 686 -0.90 31.95 14.82
N LEU A 687 -1.18 31.57 13.57
CA LEU A 687 -0.52 30.43 12.92
C LEU A 687 0.98 30.66 12.66
N VAL A 688 1.42 31.93 12.61
CA VAL A 688 2.84 32.30 12.50
C VAL A 688 3.56 32.09 13.82
N SER A 689 2.88 32.01 14.96
CA SER A 689 3.54 31.73 16.23
C SER A 689 4.31 30.40 16.16
N GLY A 690 5.38 30.32 16.94
CA GLY A 690 6.29 29.18 16.96
C GLY A 690 5.55 27.86 16.97
N PRO A 691 5.94 26.89 16.12
CA PRO A 691 5.17 25.69 15.96
C PRO A 691 5.08 24.88 17.25
N ASP A 692 6.03 25.01 18.18
CA ASP A 692 6.06 24.23 19.42
C ASP A 692 4.97 24.70 20.41
N PHE A 693 4.01 23.82 20.71
CA PHE A 693 3.03 24.00 21.79
C PHE A 693 3.17 22.88 22.81
N GLU A 694 2.89 23.18 24.07
CA GLU A 694 2.51 22.14 25.02
C GLU A 694 1.13 21.61 24.65
N PHE A 695 0.92 20.30 24.75
CA PHE A 695 -0.28 19.63 24.28
C PHE A 695 -0.82 18.69 25.35
N ASP A 696 -2.13 18.76 25.59
CA ASP A 696 -2.83 17.81 26.44
C ASP A 696 -3.63 16.83 25.58
N PRO A 697 -3.15 15.58 25.37
CA PRO A 697 -3.85 14.58 24.57
C PRO A 697 -5.29 14.27 25.03
N GLU A 698 -5.59 14.40 26.32
CA GLU A 698 -6.91 14.05 26.86
C GLU A 698 -7.97 15.10 26.49
N THR A 699 -7.57 16.36 26.38
CA THR A 699 -8.47 17.49 26.10
C THR A 699 -8.25 18.13 24.74
N VAL A 700 -7.20 17.69 24.03
CA VAL A 700 -6.67 18.19 22.76
C VAL A 700 -6.36 19.70 22.71
N HIS A 701 -6.24 20.33 23.88
CA HIS A 701 -5.86 21.74 23.98
C HIS A 701 -4.36 21.96 23.73
N LEU A 702 -4.06 23.06 23.04
CA LEU A 702 -2.71 23.53 22.78
C LEU A 702 -2.40 24.73 23.68
N ARG A 703 -1.31 24.66 24.44
CA ARG A 703 -0.80 25.75 25.27
C ARG A 703 0.42 26.38 24.61
N TYR A 704 0.28 27.65 24.25
CA TYR A 704 1.39 28.44 23.71
C TYR A 704 2.53 28.57 24.73
N ILE A 705 3.74 28.21 24.31
CA ILE A 705 4.96 28.22 25.15
C ILE A 705 6.08 29.10 24.59
N GLY A 706 5.79 29.90 23.57
CA GLY A 706 6.74 30.85 22.97
C GLY A 706 6.95 30.62 21.48
N GLU A 707 8.00 31.23 20.94
CA GLU A 707 8.26 31.30 19.49
C GLU A 707 9.31 30.30 18.99
N ARG A 708 9.56 29.22 19.74
CA ARG A 708 10.53 28.18 19.40
C ARG A 708 10.01 27.31 18.24
N ALA A 709 10.94 26.79 17.43
CA ALA A 709 10.67 25.84 16.35
C ALA A 709 11.67 24.68 16.41
N ALA A 710 11.35 23.64 17.18
CA ALA A 710 12.20 22.45 17.28
C ALA A 710 12.24 21.69 15.94
N GLY A 711 13.45 21.51 15.41
CA GLY A 711 13.68 20.93 14.08
C GLY A 711 13.57 21.92 12.91
N GLY A 712 13.18 23.18 13.17
CA GLY A 712 13.11 24.26 12.19
C GLY A 712 11.70 24.52 11.64
N THR A 713 11.46 25.76 11.22
CA THR A 713 10.13 26.26 10.82
C THR A 713 9.57 25.56 9.57
N HIS A 714 10.43 25.07 8.68
CA HIS A 714 9.99 24.39 7.46
C HIS A 714 9.24 23.08 7.73
N LEU A 715 9.56 22.37 8.84
CA LEU A 715 8.86 21.13 9.23
C LEU A 715 7.39 21.36 9.57
N GLN A 716 7.02 22.60 9.90
CA GLN A 716 5.63 22.99 10.14
C GLN A 716 4.74 22.81 8.89
N ILE A 717 5.35 22.84 7.69
CA ILE A 717 4.61 22.86 6.42
C ILE A 717 4.97 21.73 5.46
N CYS A 718 6.21 21.24 5.45
CA CYS A 718 6.66 20.28 4.44
C CYS A 718 6.15 18.84 4.66
N MET A 719 5.35 18.59 5.70
CA MET A 719 4.82 17.28 6.06
C MET A 719 3.31 17.16 5.80
N GLY A 720 2.81 17.78 4.74
CA GLY A 720 1.39 17.68 4.35
C GLY A 720 0.45 18.70 5.02
N ALA A 721 0.97 19.60 5.86
CA ALA A 721 0.13 20.53 6.62
C ALA A 721 -0.68 21.51 5.72
N PRO A 722 -0.11 22.12 4.66
CA PRO A 722 -0.88 22.98 3.75
C PRO A 722 -2.09 22.26 3.14
N GLN A 723 -1.93 21.01 2.71
CA GLN A 723 -2.99 20.22 2.08
C GLN A 723 -4.13 19.97 3.08
N VAL A 724 -3.79 19.56 4.30
CA VAL A 724 -4.77 19.28 5.37
C VAL A 724 -5.46 20.57 5.83
N TRP A 725 -4.71 21.64 6.09
CA TRP A 725 -5.27 22.88 6.60
C TRP A 725 -6.17 23.59 5.60
N MET A 726 -5.83 23.56 4.31
CA MET A 726 -6.66 24.18 3.28
C MET A 726 -7.95 23.40 3.05
N GLU A 727 -7.91 22.06 3.04
CA GLU A 727 -9.13 21.25 2.96
C GLU A 727 -10.04 21.46 4.19
N MET A 728 -9.44 21.48 5.38
CA MET A 728 -10.13 21.79 6.63
C MET A 728 -10.80 23.17 6.58
N ALA A 729 -10.13 24.18 6.03
CA ALA A 729 -10.66 25.53 5.93
C ALA A 729 -11.93 25.61 5.07
N GLU A 730 -11.97 24.85 3.97
CA GLU A 730 -13.14 24.79 3.10
C GLU A 730 -14.30 24.04 3.75
N LEU A 731 -14.03 22.92 4.44
CA LEU A 731 -15.07 22.13 5.11
C LEU A 731 -15.65 22.80 6.35
N LEU A 732 -14.85 23.58 7.08
CA LEU A 732 -15.28 24.32 8.27
C LEU A 732 -15.83 25.71 7.95
N GLU A 733 -15.61 26.21 6.73
CA GLU A 733 -15.96 27.57 6.31
C GLU A 733 -15.40 28.67 7.25
N ASP A 734 -14.19 28.46 7.80
CA ASP A 734 -13.57 29.35 8.78
C ASP A 734 -12.69 30.43 8.11
N GLU A 735 -13.27 31.62 7.92
CA GLU A 735 -12.59 32.75 7.27
C GLU A 735 -11.40 33.31 8.06
N GLU A 736 -11.40 33.20 9.40
CA GLU A 736 -10.24 33.62 10.19
C GLU A 736 -9.06 32.67 9.97
N TRP A 737 -9.32 31.37 9.90
CA TRP A 737 -8.30 30.38 9.58
C TRP A 737 -7.74 30.56 8.17
N LYS A 738 -8.60 30.83 7.16
CA LYS A 738 -8.16 31.18 5.79
C LYS A 738 -7.22 32.39 5.81
N ARG A 739 -7.59 33.46 6.51
CA ARG A 739 -6.71 34.64 6.69
C ARG A 739 -5.38 34.26 7.36
N MET A 740 -5.40 33.47 8.43
CA MET A 740 -4.19 33.05 9.14
C MET A 740 -3.23 32.25 8.26
N MET A 741 -3.72 31.38 7.39
CA MET A 741 -2.89 30.67 6.40
C MET A 741 -2.28 31.64 5.38
N ALA A 742 -3.06 32.59 4.88
CA ALA A 742 -2.57 33.62 3.97
C ALA A 742 -1.50 34.51 4.63
N ASP A 743 -1.74 34.93 5.88
CA ASP A 743 -0.79 35.69 6.70
C ASP A 743 0.50 34.90 6.92
N TYR A 744 0.41 33.59 7.20
CA TYR A 744 1.57 32.72 7.33
C TYR A 744 2.38 32.66 6.04
N GLY A 745 1.71 32.43 4.91
CA GLY A 745 2.31 32.44 3.58
C GLY A 745 3.07 33.73 3.30
N ARG A 746 2.42 34.89 3.49
CA ARG A 746 3.05 36.21 3.31
C ARG A 746 4.24 36.41 4.26
N PHE A 747 4.08 36.10 5.55
CA PHE A 747 5.09 36.33 6.57
C PHE A 747 6.37 35.52 6.31
N TYR A 748 6.24 34.30 5.78
CA TYR A 748 7.36 33.42 5.46
C TYR A 748 8.37 34.08 4.51
N TYR A 749 7.88 34.87 3.55
CA TYR A 749 8.70 35.51 2.50
C TYR A 749 9.11 36.95 2.84
N LEU A 750 8.71 37.49 3.99
CA LEU A 750 9.15 38.82 4.39
C LEU A 750 10.66 38.86 4.63
N PRO A 751 11.34 39.96 4.28
CA PRO A 751 12.70 40.20 4.73
C PRO A 751 12.80 40.12 6.24
N ARG A 752 13.92 39.63 6.76
CA ARG A 752 14.14 39.41 8.19
C ARG A 752 13.85 40.64 9.06
N GLU A 753 14.26 41.83 8.62
CA GLU A 753 13.99 43.08 9.34
C GLU A 753 12.48 43.34 9.49
N LYS A 754 11.70 43.03 8.46
CA LYS A 754 10.23 43.15 8.46
C LYS A 754 9.56 42.09 9.32
N GLN A 755 10.07 40.85 9.31
CA GLN A 755 9.58 39.81 10.22
C GLN A 755 9.75 40.23 11.69
N LEU A 756 10.90 40.83 12.05
CA LEU A 756 11.16 41.33 13.41
C LEU A 756 10.28 42.53 13.75
N GLU A 757 10.08 43.45 12.80
CA GLU A 757 9.19 44.61 12.98
C GLU A 757 7.74 44.18 13.22
N GLU A 758 7.19 43.34 12.33
CA GLU A 758 5.79 42.91 12.39
C GLU A 758 5.50 41.98 13.58
N SER A 759 6.49 41.19 14.01
CA SER A 759 6.34 40.36 15.21
C SER A 759 6.59 41.10 16.52
N GLY A 760 7.03 42.37 16.48
CA GLY A 760 7.49 43.06 17.69
C GLY A 760 8.72 42.39 18.34
N GLY A 761 9.51 41.67 17.53
CA GLY A 761 10.74 40.98 17.94
C GLY A 761 10.55 39.64 18.65
N ILE A 762 9.32 39.18 18.87
CA ILE A 762 9.07 37.98 19.69
C ILE A 762 9.59 36.68 19.05
N ILE A 763 9.72 36.64 17.72
CA ILE A 763 10.27 35.48 16.99
C ILE A 763 11.76 35.22 17.28
N GLY A 764 12.44 36.13 17.98
CA GLY A 764 13.83 35.96 18.41
C GLY A 764 14.73 35.61 17.24
N ASP A 765 15.48 34.51 17.33
CA ASP A 765 16.40 34.01 16.29
C ASP A 765 15.75 32.99 15.33
N ARG A 766 14.44 32.77 15.40
CA ARG A 766 13.76 31.80 14.51
C ARG A 766 13.91 32.22 13.06
N GLU A 767 14.37 31.29 12.22
CA GLU A 767 14.49 31.46 10.77
C GLU A 767 13.35 30.77 10.00
N PHE A 768 12.94 31.38 8.90
CA PHE A 768 11.98 30.83 7.94
C PHE A 768 12.76 30.30 6.72
N SER A 769 13.44 29.17 6.92
CA SER A 769 14.37 28.56 5.96
C SER A 769 13.67 27.82 4.81
N LEU A 770 14.36 27.46 3.74
CA LEU A 770 13.83 26.61 2.66
C LEU A 770 12.51 27.15 2.03
N PRO A 771 12.49 28.41 1.56
CA PRO A 771 11.27 29.06 1.08
C PRO A 771 10.58 28.35 -0.09
N PHE A 772 11.27 27.51 -0.87
CA PHE A 772 10.59 26.75 -1.94
C PHE A 772 9.62 25.70 -1.39
N MET A 773 9.86 25.15 -0.18
CA MET A 773 8.94 24.23 0.51
C MET A 773 7.70 24.95 1.05
N ALA A 774 7.77 26.29 1.18
CA ALA A 774 6.66 27.13 1.62
C ALA A 774 5.80 27.67 0.48
N ALA A 775 6.09 27.28 -0.77
CA ALA A 775 5.49 27.91 -1.94
C ALA A 775 3.97 27.70 -2.03
N ALA A 776 3.42 26.58 -1.56
CA ALA A 776 1.97 26.38 -1.45
C ALA A 776 1.32 27.44 -0.54
N MET A 777 1.92 27.71 0.63
CA MET A 777 1.42 28.74 1.55
C MET A 777 1.61 30.14 0.98
N GLY A 778 2.76 30.42 0.37
CA GLY A 778 3.03 31.71 -0.29
C GLY A 778 2.07 32.00 -1.44
N ALA A 779 1.81 31.00 -2.28
CA ALA A 779 0.88 31.07 -3.40
C ALA A 779 -0.56 31.30 -2.92
N TYR A 780 -1.00 30.55 -1.90
CA TYR A 780 -2.30 30.77 -1.28
C TYR A 780 -2.44 32.20 -0.70
N GLY A 781 -1.41 32.67 0.01
CA GLY A 781 -1.39 34.03 0.55
C GLY A 781 -1.43 35.11 -0.54
N ALA A 782 -0.71 34.89 -1.64
CA ALA A 782 -0.69 35.81 -2.77
C ALA A 782 -2.05 35.89 -3.46
N GLU A 783 -2.75 34.76 -3.65
CA GLU A 783 -4.11 34.79 -4.19
C GLU A 783 -5.10 35.43 -3.21
N TYR A 784 -5.06 35.06 -1.93
CA TYR A 784 -5.96 35.61 -0.92
C TYR A 784 -5.86 37.14 -0.82
N PHE A 785 -4.64 37.69 -0.82
CA PHE A 785 -4.41 39.13 -0.74
C PHE A 785 -4.37 39.83 -2.11
N GLN A 786 -4.46 39.09 -3.22
CA GLN A 786 -4.25 39.59 -4.58
C GLN A 786 -2.89 40.31 -4.71
N ASP A 787 -1.84 39.74 -4.10
CA ASP A 787 -0.50 40.30 -4.02
C ASP A 787 0.41 39.70 -5.11
N THR A 788 0.52 40.42 -6.23
CA THR A 788 1.39 40.04 -7.35
C THR A 788 2.87 39.98 -6.96
N ALA A 789 3.34 40.83 -6.05
CA ALA A 789 4.75 40.83 -5.65
C ALA A 789 5.10 39.61 -4.80
N LEU A 790 4.19 39.19 -3.91
CA LEU A 790 4.32 37.92 -3.20
C LEU A 790 4.29 36.75 -4.18
N ALA A 791 3.38 36.75 -5.17
CA ALA A 791 3.31 35.71 -6.19
C ALA A 791 4.63 35.58 -6.99
N GLU A 792 5.19 36.69 -7.45
CA GLU A 792 6.49 36.73 -8.14
C GLU A 792 7.62 36.24 -7.24
N THR A 793 7.60 36.61 -5.96
CA THR A 793 8.59 36.15 -4.96
C THR A 793 8.50 34.64 -4.73
N THR A 794 7.28 34.12 -4.59
CA THR A 794 7.01 32.69 -4.44
C THR A 794 7.48 31.90 -5.67
N TRP A 795 7.11 32.33 -6.88
CA TRP A 795 7.62 31.72 -8.11
C TRP A 795 9.14 31.80 -8.21
N GLY A 796 9.73 32.95 -7.86
CA GLY A 796 11.17 33.14 -7.87
C GLY A 796 11.87 32.08 -7.02
N HIS A 797 11.44 31.86 -5.77
CA HIS A 797 12.06 30.85 -4.91
C HIS A 797 11.82 29.41 -5.41
N LEU A 798 10.63 29.10 -5.91
CA LEU A 798 10.30 27.76 -6.40
C LEU A 798 11.04 27.41 -7.70
N LEU A 799 11.15 28.37 -8.63
CA LEU A 799 11.92 28.22 -9.85
C LEU A 799 13.42 28.19 -9.54
N HIS A 800 13.92 29.05 -8.65
CA HIS A 800 15.34 29.06 -8.27
C HIS A 800 15.80 27.76 -7.59
N ALA A 801 14.89 26.98 -6.99
CA ALA A 801 15.23 25.68 -6.43
C ALA A 801 15.72 24.68 -7.50
N ILE A 802 15.31 24.86 -8.76
CA ILE A 802 15.59 23.94 -9.87
C ILE A 802 16.29 24.59 -11.08
N LEU A 803 16.16 25.91 -11.24
CA LEU A 803 16.86 26.75 -12.21
C LEU A 803 17.96 27.53 -11.50
N CYS A 804 19.18 27.50 -12.03
CA CYS A 804 20.27 28.35 -11.57
C CYS A 804 21.23 28.62 -12.72
N GLU A 805 21.70 29.86 -12.86
CA GLU A 805 22.65 30.30 -13.91
C GLU A 805 22.24 29.92 -15.34
N GLY A 806 20.93 29.93 -15.65
CA GLY A 806 20.41 29.53 -16.96
C GLY A 806 20.44 28.01 -17.23
N ASN A 807 20.64 27.19 -16.19
CA ASN A 807 20.53 25.74 -16.30
C ASN A 807 19.06 25.30 -16.30
N HIS A 808 18.58 24.84 -17.44
CA HIS A 808 17.22 24.35 -17.64
C HIS A 808 17.11 22.82 -17.71
N GLN A 809 18.17 22.09 -17.34
CA GLN A 809 18.17 20.62 -17.35
C GLN A 809 17.12 20.05 -16.39
N GLY A 810 16.82 20.77 -15.30
CA GLY A 810 15.83 20.35 -14.32
C GLY A 810 16.13 18.96 -13.77
N LEU A 811 15.17 18.04 -13.94
CA LEU A 811 15.24 16.62 -13.55
C LEU A 811 15.66 15.70 -14.72
N GLU A 812 16.42 16.22 -15.68
CA GLU A 812 17.06 15.38 -16.69
C GLU A 812 17.94 14.29 -16.05
N CYS A 813 17.67 13.05 -16.43
CA CYS A 813 18.49 11.92 -16.06
C CYS A 813 19.76 11.88 -16.91
N VAL A 814 20.86 11.43 -16.30
CA VAL A 814 22.09 11.10 -17.02
C VAL A 814 22.25 9.58 -17.10
N THR A 815 22.77 9.09 -18.22
CA THR A 815 23.11 7.68 -18.38
C THR A 815 24.60 7.47 -18.15
N ARG A 816 24.96 6.57 -17.24
CA ARG A 816 26.32 6.10 -16.98
C ARG A 816 26.48 4.66 -17.47
N LYS A 817 27.69 4.31 -17.92
CA LYS A 817 27.99 2.97 -18.41
C LYS A 817 28.86 2.24 -17.40
N HIS A 818 28.51 1.00 -17.07
CA HIS A 818 29.27 0.14 -16.15
C HIS A 818 29.44 0.72 -14.73
N GLU A 819 28.48 1.51 -14.27
CA GLU A 819 28.41 2.06 -12.90
C GLU A 819 27.24 1.42 -12.14
N GLY A 820 27.30 1.44 -10.79
CA GLY A 820 26.20 0.93 -9.95
C GLY A 820 25.81 -0.53 -10.23
N ASN A 821 26.75 -1.34 -10.74
CA ASN A 821 26.53 -2.72 -11.20
C ASN A 821 25.49 -2.87 -12.32
N ARG A 822 25.39 -1.89 -13.22
CA ARG A 822 24.50 -1.92 -14.40
C ARG A 822 25.30 -1.71 -15.69
N GLU A 823 24.85 -2.29 -16.80
CA GLU A 823 25.43 -1.98 -18.11
C GLU A 823 25.20 -0.51 -18.46
N TYR A 824 23.96 -0.05 -18.27
CA TYR A 824 23.54 1.34 -18.38
C TYR A 824 22.75 1.70 -17.13
N LEU A 825 23.25 2.69 -16.39
CA LEU A 825 22.62 3.24 -15.20
C LEU A 825 21.99 4.59 -15.55
N THR A 826 20.70 4.75 -15.29
CA THR A 826 20.02 6.04 -15.37
C THR A 826 19.99 6.66 -13.98
N GLU A 827 20.51 7.87 -13.80
CA GLU A 827 20.56 8.52 -12.48
C GLU A 827 20.33 10.04 -12.55
N ILE A 828 19.90 10.63 -11.44
CA ILE A 828 19.99 12.07 -11.18
C ILE A 828 20.97 12.24 -10.00
N PRO A 829 22.26 12.55 -10.24
CA PRO A 829 23.30 12.41 -9.22
C PRO A 829 23.12 13.26 -7.96
N TRP A 830 22.34 14.33 -8.04
CA TRP A 830 22.13 15.27 -6.94
C TRP A 830 20.80 15.05 -6.20
N ILE A 831 19.95 14.12 -6.65
CA ILE A 831 18.55 14.01 -6.19
C ILE A 831 18.45 13.55 -4.73
N SER A 832 17.45 14.08 -4.05
CA SER A 832 16.88 13.55 -2.81
C SER A 832 15.36 13.45 -2.98
N THR A 833 14.74 12.52 -2.26
CA THR A 833 13.27 12.35 -2.27
C THR A 833 12.57 13.54 -1.63
N ASN A 834 13.19 14.14 -0.61
CA ASN A 834 12.79 15.44 -0.07
C ASN A 834 12.65 16.52 -1.15
N PHE A 835 13.68 16.67 -2.01
CA PHE A 835 13.62 17.66 -3.09
C PHE A 835 12.50 17.33 -4.07
N ALA A 836 12.47 16.09 -4.57
CA ALA A 836 11.51 15.67 -5.60
C ALA A 836 10.06 15.86 -5.12
N ALA A 837 9.74 15.33 -3.93
CA ALA A 837 8.40 15.41 -3.36
C ALA A 837 7.97 16.86 -3.13
N GLN A 838 8.78 17.67 -2.45
CA GLN A 838 8.39 19.04 -2.12
C GLN A 838 8.37 19.95 -3.33
N TRP A 839 9.32 19.83 -4.25
CA TRP A 839 9.31 20.65 -5.46
C TRP A 839 8.08 20.34 -6.30
N CYS A 840 7.78 19.06 -6.57
CA CYS A 840 6.64 18.68 -7.37
C CYS A 840 5.31 19.07 -6.72
N LEU A 841 5.14 18.78 -5.43
CA LEU A 841 3.93 19.12 -4.67
C LEU A 841 3.67 20.62 -4.67
N ASN A 842 4.70 21.44 -4.45
CA ASN A 842 4.56 22.88 -4.42
C ASN A 842 4.31 23.49 -5.81
N VAL A 843 4.89 22.93 -6.89
CA VAL A 843 4.55 23.33 -8.26
C VAL A 843 3.08 23.07 -8.56
N ILE A 844 2.60 21.87 -8.21
CA ILE A 844 1.19 21.47 -8.40
C ILE A 844 0.23 22.46 -7.73
N MET A 845 0.53 22.88 -6.50
CA MET A 845 -0.32 23.80 -5.74
C MET A 845 -0.16 25.26 -6.20
N ALA A 846 1.06 25.73 -6.46
CA ALA A 846 1.29 27.09 -6.93
C ALA A 846 0.61 27.37 -8.28
N LEU A 847 0.54 26.38 -9.16
CA LEU A 847 -0.20 26.45 -10.42
C LEU A 847 -1.73 26.53 -10.24
N ASP A 848 -2.29 26.23 -9.06
CA ASP A 848 -3.73 26.38 -8.80
C ASP A 848 -4.06 27.83 -8.42
N PHE A 849 -3.14 28.50 -7.71
CA PHE A 849 -3.38 29.80 -7.08
C PHE A 849 -2.77 31.00 -7.83
N ILE A 850 -1.56 30.84 -8.38
CA ILE A 850 -0.77 31.96 -8.93
C ILE A 850 -0.26 31.70 -10.36
N ARG A 851 -1.00 30.91 -11.13
CA ARG A 851 -0.68 30.59 -12.54
C ARG A 851 -0.48 31.82 -13.42
N ASP A 852 -1.30 32.84 -13.22
CA ASP A 852 -1.30 34.03 -14.08
C ASP A 852 0.02 34.80 -14.03
N THR A 853 0.70 34.78 -12.87
CA THR A 853 1.98 35.46 -12.63
C THR A 853 3.20 34.59 -12.98
N LEU A 854 3.00 33.35 -13.41
CA LEU A 854 4.09 32.50 -13.88
C LEU A 854 4.79 33.16 -15.09
N PRO A 855 6.14 33.30 -15.08
CA PRO A 855 6.91 33.78 -16.23
C PRO A 855 6.53 33.02 -17.49
N LYS A 856 6.30 33.71 -18.61
CA LYS A 856 5.79 33.08 -19.84
C LYS A 856 6.90 32.37 -20.63
N THR A 857 8.15 32.78 -20.44
CA THR A 857 9.34 32.18 -21.07
C THR A 857 10.37 31.76 -20.03
N LEU A 858 11.22 30.78 -20.39
CA LEU A 858 12.35 30.38 -19.53
C LEU A 858 13.36 31.53 -19.36
N HIS A 859 13.45 32.42 -20.34
CA HIS A 859 14.25 33.64 -20.21
C HIS A 859 13.70 34.59 -19.14
N GLU A 860 12.37 34.78 -19.07
CA GLU A 860 11.75 35.56 -18.00
C GLU A 860 11.94 34.88 -16.63
N ALA A 861 11.87 33.55 -16.58
CA ALA A 861 12.19 32.79 -15.38
C ALA A 861 13.64 32.99 -14.94
N ASP A 862 14.61 32.96 -15.87
CA ASP A 862 16.02 33.26 -15.57
C ASP A 862 16.20 34.68 -15.00
N LEU A 863 15.50 35.67 -15.58
CA LEU A 863 15.54 37.05 -15.08
C LEU A 863 14.97 37.17 -13.67
N LEU A 864 13.90 36.43 -13.36
CA LEU A 864 13.28 36.41 -12.04
C LEU A 864 14.24 35.82 -10.98
N VAL A 865 15.05 34.81 -11.34
CA VAL A 865 15.93 34.12 -10.39
C VAL A 865 17.37 34.64 -10.38
N ALA A 866 17.79 35.48 -11.34
CA ALA A 866 19.18 35.91 -11.52
C ALA A 866 19.82 36.63 -10.31
N GLY A 867 19.01 37.24 -9.44
CA GLY A 867 19.48 37.93 -8.24
C GLY A 867 19.51 37.04 -6.98
N MET A 868 19.12 35.77 -7.07
CA MET A 868 19.01 34.88 -5.93
C MET A 868 20.34 34.21 -5.58
N PRO A 869 20.58 33.86 -4.30
CA PRO A 869 21.85 33.28 -3.88
C PRO A 869 22.06 31.85 -4.42
N GLU A 870 23.16 31.62 -5.13
CA GLU A 870 23.56 30.30 -5.66
C GLU A 870 23.51 29.17 -4.61
N GLY A 871 23.84 29.47 -3.35
CA GLY A 871 23.86 28.50 -2.26
C GLY A 871 22.49 27.95 -1.81
N SER A 872 21.39 28.40 -2.43
CA SER A 872 20.04 27.87 -2.20
C SER A 872 19.52 26.95 -3.32
N PHE A 873 20.28 26.82 -4.42
CA PHE A 873 19.96 25.92 -5.53
C PHE A 873 20.03 24.45 -5.10
N ARG A 874 18.97 23.66 -5.38
CA ARG A 874 18.87 22.22 -5.07
C ARG A 874 19.15 21.87 -3.60
N LYS A 875 18.88 22.81 -2.69
CA LYS A 875 19.08 22.62 -1.25
C LYS A 875 17.79 22.10 -0.62
N ALA A 876 17.71 20.80 -0.39
CA ALA A 876 16.61 20.14 0.32
C ALA A 876 17.08 18.84 0.99
#